data_AF-A0A8S4S0U8-F1
#
_entry.id   AF-A0A8S4S0U8-F1
#
_cell.length_a   1.000
_cell.length_b   1.000
_cell.length_c   1.000
_cell.angle_alpha   90.00
_cell.angle_beta   90.00
_cell.angle_gamma   90.00
#
_symmetry.space_group_name_H-M   'P 1'
#
loop_
_entity.id
_entity.type
_entity.pdbx_description
1 polymer ?
#
loop_
_entity_poly.entity_id
_entity_poly.type
_entity_poly.pdbx_seq_one_letter_code
_entity_poly.pdbx_strand_id
1 'polypeptide(L)'
;MSNVTRRDKIKLLSMLKSAVKYCCEKFEVSTWPIAISIDLPHYCIRTGRLRQGPNEQHHLARDNIVEITSKVRYRESCTNERIYIDDQNVLRNVKEGIEVTLSNGSISLICTKVIDFQTVLCKVIKEGELGNLEYVCFRGVLREVPVELSKADLELIEFAKEFNLDIITIKVVHSPITLRKVRDLYAGTEAPLLISTICDQVGLENVDAILNESDGIILAGEFLAFYITDMNKMYAIQLQIGAKCRRIGKPFFISGNILQRTLLYITLYHSIIMPVNAAEACVLGCAMAARQMRALVIILPTVSGKTAVQLTHVATDKIILTISSSQTVARKLQLYYGIIPVIYDTDSQISVVDIQRMLEAGMNIARFKLSSSTRGEKMRLLSKIEKAAVFCCEKYDVNNWPIASCLTLKTCIAKTGLLENNEDFIILETNTEVILFYDILLLNKCNKNKIFVDYPLMAYDIKVGTEICIAEDEINLTCISIVDESSIKCVVTKGGKLTSMSVVCARNTKRSAPLVTKKDFEMVQLALDHQAGKSLHISGGVFTIALKTGCFSNHEISDVTNAIIDGVSGFILEESYNPDNIIEVLHGINELCYTIEPLVTSKICYKRIIDEFKMPINAAEATAISCVTIANQTNARVIIIPTVSGKTLRCLNWMRPSSLIITVSTNVQVTRRLIAYRSIMPLLYTGYQHSNWQLNVEARIFFALEYAVKRSWLVYGDTYITLQRCSDSSAFCDMVRIWKVSISKKALVE
;
A
#
# COMPACT_ATOMS: atom_id res chain seq x y z
N MET A 1 2.07 -13.63 -20.91
CA MET A 1 1.70 -13.52 -22.35
C MET A 1 2.88 -13.64 -23.34
N SER A 2 4.10 -13.20 -23.00
CA SER A 2 5.29 -13.27 -23.88
C SER A 2 5.83 -14.68 -24.16
N ASN A 3 5.55 -15.64 -23.27
CA ASN A 3 6.12 -16.99 -23.33
C ASN A 3 5.12 -18.02 -23.88
N VAL A 4 3.96 -17.56 -24.35
CA VAL A 4 2.81 -18.38 -24.75
C VAL A 4 2.67 -18.32 -26.27
N THR A 5 2.52 -19.48 -26.92
CA THR A 5 2.44 -19.53 -28.39
C THR A 5 1.17 -18.85 -28.90
N ARG A 6 1.17 -18.43 -30.16
CA ARG A 6 -0.03 -17.89 -30.82
C ARG A 6 -1.23 -18.85 -30.71
N ARG A 7 -0.99 -20.16 -30.84
CA ARG A 7 -2.02 -21.20 -30.72
C ARG A 7 -2.64 -21.23 -29.33
N ASP A 8 -1.82 -21.13 -28.29
CA ASP A 8 -2.29 -21.14 -26.91
C ASP A 8 -3.08 -19.87 -26.56
N LYS A 9 -2.68 -18.71 -27.11
CA LYS A 9 -3.45 -17.45 -26.97
C LYS A 9 -4.85 -17.60 -27.56
N ILE A 10 -4.97 -18.18 -28.76
CA ILE A 10 -6.27 -18.43 -29.41
C ILE A 10 -7.12 -19.40 -28.56
N LYS A 11 -6.51 -20.45 -28.03
CA LYS A 11 -7.20 -21.40 -27.14
C LYS A 11 -7.74 -20.69 -25.89
N LEU A 12 -6.96 -19.82 -25.26
CA LEU A 12 -7.37 -19.05 -24.09
C LEU A 12 -8.53 -18.10 -24.40
N LEU A 13 -8.49 -17.41 -25.55
CA LEU A 13 -9.61 -16.59 -26.01
C LEU A 13 -10.89 -17.41 -26.22
N SER A 14 -10.77 -18.64 -26.75
CA SER A 14 -11.92 -19.54 -26.89
C SER A 14 -12.49 -19.96 -25.54
N MET A 15 -11.63 -20.27 -24.56
CA MET A 15 -12.07 -20.64 -23.20
C MET A 15 -12.80 -19.48 -22.51
N LEU A 16 -12.27 -18.25 -22.64
CA LEU A 16 -12.91 -17.05 -22.12
C LEU A 16 -14.29 -16.81 -22.74
N LYS A 17 -14.44 -16.99 -24.05
CA LYS A 17 -15.75 -16.89 -24.72
C LYS A 17 -16.76 -17.89 -24.17
N SER A 18 -16.35 -19.14 -23.96
CA SER A 18 -17.21 -20.17 -23.37
C SER A 18 -17.60 -19.83 -21.93
N ALA A 19 -16.68 -19.32 -21.12
CA ALA A 19 -16.95 -18.90 -19.75
C ALA A 19 -17.94 -17.71 -19.69
N VAL A 20 -17.75 -16.71 -20.55
CA VAL A 20 -18.67 -15.57 -20.68
C VAL A 20 -20.08 -16.04 -21.05
N LYS A 21 -20.20 -16.97 -22.01
CA LYS A 21 -21.48 -17.54 -22.40
C LYS A 21 -22.17 -18.24 -21.23
N TYR A 22 -21.42 -19.08 -20.50
CA TYR A 22 -21.93 -19.74 -19.30
C TYR A 22 -22.41 -18.74 -18.24
N CYS A 23 -21.66 -17.66 -17.99
CA CYS A 23 -22.08 -16.61 -17.04
C CYS A 23 -23.36 -15.90 -17.51
N CYS A 24 -23.48 -15.58 -18.80
CA CYS A 24 -24.70 -14.99 -19.34
C CYS A 24 -25.92 -15.89 -19.12
N GLU A 25 -25.79 -17.19 -19.42
CA GLU A 25 -26.86 -18.18 -19.22
C GLU A 25 -27.21 -18.35 -17.74
N LYS A 26 -26.20 -18.52 -16.87
CA LYS A 26 -26.38 -18.74 -15.43
C LYS A 26 -27.05 -17.56 -14.72
N PHE A 27 -26.70 -16.35 -15.11
CA PHE A 27 -27.19 -15.13 -14.46
C PHE A 27 -28.32 -14.44 -15.22
N GLU A 28 -28.84 -15.08 -16.29
CA GLU A 28 -29.93 -14.56 -17.13
C GLU A 28 -29.68 -13.12 -17.62
N VAL A 29 -28.44 -12.84 -18.02
CA VAL A 29 -28.05 -11.54 -18.57
C VAL A 29 -27.68 -11.68 -20.05
N SER A 30 -28.07 -10.68 -20.85
CA SER A 30 -27.76 -10.67 -22.29
C SER A 30 -26.26 -10.58 -22.57
N THR A 31 -25.50 -9.98 -21.65
CA THR A 31 -24.05 -9.84 -21.75
C THR A 31 -23.35 -9.86 -20.42
N TRP A 32 -22.11 -10.36 -20.45
CA TRP A 32 -21.15 -10.26 -19.36
C TRP A 32 -19.92 -9.53 -19.89
N PRO A 33 -19.80 -8.22 -19.66
CA PRO A 33 -18.73 -7.44 -20.25
C PRO A 33 -17.41 -7.81 -19.56
N ILE A 34 -16.43 -8.27 -20.35
CA ILE A 34 -15.05 -8.53 -19.93
C ILE A 34 -14.15 -7.86 -20.95
N ALA A 35 -13.25 -7.01 -20.49
CA ALA A 35 -12.19 -6.43 -21.31
C ALA A 35 -11.02 -7.40 -21.41
N ILE A 36 -10.47 -7.53 -22.62
CA ILE A 36 -9.28 -8.35 -22.86
C ILE A 36 -8.11 -7.42 -23.16
N SER A 37 -7.06 -7.53 -22.36
CA SER A 37 -5.81 -6.81 -22.56
C SER A 37 -4.72 -7.71 -23.17
N ILE A 38 -3.79 -7.08 -23.88
CA ILE A 38 -2.51 -7.69 -24.27
C ILE A 38 -1.36 -6.81 -23.80
N ASP A 39 -0.30 -7.43 -23.31
CA ASP A 39 0.88 -6.73 -22.82
C ASP A 39 1.98 -6.71 -23.88
N LEU A 40 2.37 -5.52 -24.31
CA LEU A 40 3.58 -5.29 -25.09
C LEU A 40 4.77 -5.22 -24.13
N PRO A 41 5.80 -6.07 -24.29
CA PRO A 41 7.00 -6.04 -23.46
C PRO A 41 7.77 -4.73 -23.53
N HIS A 42 7.61 -3.95 -24.61
CA HIS A 42 8.43 -2.84 -25.08
C HIS A 42 9.71 -2.54 -24.27
N TYR A 43 10.84 -2.98 -24.81
CA TYR A 43 12.21 -2.81 -24.31
C TYR A 43 12.50 -3.31 -22.89
N CYS A 44 11.71 -4.24 -22.33
CA CYS A 44 12.17 -5.04 -21.21
C CYS A 44 13.42 -5.87 -21.57
N ILE A 45 14.40 -5.93 -20.67
CA ILE A 45 15.60 -6.76 -20.83
C ILE A 45 15.29 -8.17 -20.36
N ARG A 46 15.70 -9.16 -21.13
CA ARG A 46 15.50 -10.58 -20.84
C ARG A 46 16.75 -11.40 -20.95
N THR A 47 16.79 -12.48 -20.19
CA THR A 47 17.81 -13.50 -20.33
C THR A 47 17.62 -14.32 -21.61
N GLY A 48 18.65 -15.05 -22.01
CA GLY A 48 18.56 -16.06 -23.06
C GLY A 48 17.84 -17.34 -22.61
N ARG A 49 17.90 -18.37 -23.47
CA ARG A 49 17.49 -19.73 -23.11
C ARG A 49 18.64 -20.51 -22.49
N LEU A 50 18.28 -21.42 -21.58
CA LEU A 50 19.19 -22.31 -20.89
C LEU A 50 19.64 -23.45 -21.82
N ARG A 51 20.90 -23.86 -21.66
CA ARG A 51 21.55 -24.85 -22.55
C ARG A 51 20.89 -26.23 -22.57
N GLN A 52 20.23 -26.64 -21.48
CA GLN A 52 19.74 -28.00 -21.28
C GLN A 52 18.22 -28.18 -21.49
N GLY A 53 17.50 -27.14 -21.94
CA GLY A 53 16.12 -27.27 -22.44
C GLY A 53 15.09 -26.33 -21.76
N PRO A 54 13.82 -26.35 -22.22
CA PRO A 54 12.80 -25.39 -21.80
C PRO A 54 12.26 -25.55 -20.37
N ASN A 55 12.43 -26.73 -19.75
CA ASN A 55 11.85 -27.05 -18.44
C ASN A 55 12.87 -27.14 -17.28
N GLU A 56 14.16 -26.87 -17.54
CA GLU A 56 15.16 -26.88 -16.47
C GLU A 56 15.35 -25.49 -15.85
N GLN A 57 15.76 -25.48 -14.58
CA GLN A 57 16.16 -24.30 -13.84
C GLN A 57 17.62 -24.46 -13.43
N HIS A 58 18.41 -23.39 -13.56
CA HIS A 58 19.78 -23.38 -13.05
C HIS A 58 19.81 -22.66 -11.71
N HIS A 59 20.24 -23.38 -10.67
CA HIS A 59 20.46 -22.79 -9.36
C HIS A 59 21.70 -21.89 -9.36
N LEU A 60 21.50 -20.60 -9.09
CA LEU A 60 22.58 -19.64 -8.87
C LEU A 60 22.89 -19.56 -7.38
N ALA A 61 23.91 -20.29 -6.95
CA ALA A 61 24.32 -20.32 -5.55
C ALA A 61 24.95 -18.99 -5.12
N ARG A 62 24.77 -18.65 -3.84
CA ARG A 62 25.34 -17.44 -3.23
C ARG A 62 26.87 -17.41 -3.39
N ASP A 63 27.40 -16.20 -3.52
CA ASP A 63 28.82 -15.89 -3.70
C ASP A 63 29.48 -16.36 -5.02
N ASN A 64 28.78 -17.12 -5.86
CA ASN A 64 29.27 -17.49 -7.19
C ASN A 64 29.47 -16.26 -8.08
N ILE A 65 30.46 -16.35 -8.98
CA ILE A 65 30.72 -15.34 -10.01
C ILE A 65 30.02 -15.78 -11.29
N VAL A 66 29.24 -14.87 -11.87
CA VAL A 66 28.45 -15.07 -13.07
C VAL A 66 28.82 -14.01 -14.10
N GLU A 67 29.06 -14.43 -15.32
CA GLU A 67 29.31 -13.56 -16.47
C GLU A 67 27.98 -13.15 -17.12
N ILE A 68 27.63 -11.87 -17.09
CA ILE A 68 26.47 -11.34 -17.84
C ILE A 68 26.98 -10.76 -19.16
N THR A 69 26.42 -11.21 -20.29
CA THR A 69 26.88 -10.78 -21.61
C THR A 69 25.77 -10.54 -22.62
N SER A 70 25.96 -9.59 -23.55
CA SER A 70 25.07 -9.38 -24.69
C SER A 70 25.56 -10.07 -25.98
N LYS A 71 26.52 -11.00 -25.88
CA LYS A 71 27.09 -11.72 -27.04
C LYS A 71 26.10 -12.78 -27.56
N VAL A 72 25.53 -12.53 -28.75
CA VAL A 72 24.44 -13.32 -29.36
C VAL A 72 24.70 -14.83 -29.42
N ARG A 73 25.96 -15.27 -29.51
CA ARG A 73 26.33 -16.71 -29.49
C ARG A 73 25.86 -17.46 -28.24
N TYR A 74 25.64 -16.76 -27.13
CA TYR A 74 25.19 -17.34 -25.86
C TYR A 74 23.67 -17.29 -25.66
N ARG A 75 22.92 -16.73 -26.63
CA ARG A 75 21.47 -16.52 -26.52
C ARG A 75 20.69 -17.79 -26.21
N GLU A 76 21.12 -18.94 -26.75
CA GLU A 76 20.46 -20.24 -26.57
C GLU A 76 21.30 -21.20 -25.70
N SER A 77 22.26 -20.68 -24.94
CA SER A 77 23.20 -21.49 -24.14
C SER A 77 23.58 -20.86 -22.80
N CYS A 78 22.62 -20.21 -22.14
CA CYS A 78 22.80 -19.71 -20.77
C CYS A 78 23.08 -20.85 -19.80
N THR A 79 23.95 -20.60 -18.82
CA THR A 79 24.31 -21.51 -17.73
C THR A 79 24.34 -20.75 -16.39
N ASN A 80 24.61 -21.46 -15.31
CA ASN A 80 24.88 -20.88 -13.98
C ASN A 80 26.14 -20.00 -13.92
N GLU A 81 27.05 -20.11 -14.89
CA GLU A 81 28.28 -19.31 -14.97
C GLU A 81 28.18 -18.16 -15.96
N ARG A 82 27.28 -18.25 -16.95
CA ARG A 82 27.15 -17.25 -18.01
C ARG A 82 25.71 -17.05 -18.44
N ILE A 83 25.26 -15.80 -18.39
CA ILE A 83 23.89 -15.39 -18.70
C ILE A 83 23.92 -14.40 -19.86
N TYR A 84 23.22 -14.74 -20.94
CA TYR A 84 22.98 -13.80 -22.04
C TYR A 84 21.86 -12.82 -21.68
N ILE A 85 21.98 -11.55 -22.10
CA ILE A 85 20.89 -10.57 -22.10
C ILE A 85 20.66 -9.97 -23.49
N ASP A 86 19.42 -9.61 -23.79
CA ASP A 86 19.00 -9.10 -25.11
C ASP A 86 19.15 -7.59 -25.32
N ASP A 87 19.71 -6.87 -24.34
CA ASP A 87 20.03 -5.44 -24.43
C ASP A 87 21.55 -5.22 -24.29
N GLN A 88 22.19 -4.78 -25.38
CA GLN A 88 23.61 -4.40 -25.36
C GLN A 88 23.82 -2.98 -24.80
N ASN A 89 22.86 -2.08 -24.97
CA ASN A 89 23.02 -0.67 -24.62
C ASN A 89 23.07 -0.49 -23.10
N VAL A 90 22.33 -1.31 -22.35
CA VAL A 90 22.36 -1.25 -20.88
C VAL A 90 23.78 -1.48 -20.33
N LEU A 91 24.55 -2.42 -20.89
CA LEU A 91 25.89 -2.79 -20.39
C LEU A 91 26.91 -1.66 -20.57
N ARG A 92 26.71 -0.76 -21.53
CA ARG A 92 27.61 0.38 -21.77
C ARG A 92 27.64 1.36 -20.59
N ASN A 93 26.55 1.43 -19.83
CA ASN A 93 26.37 2.36 -18.72
C ASN A 93 26.52 1.67 -17.35
N VAL A 94 26.79 0.36 -17.32
CA VAL A 94 27.01 -0.37 -16.06
C VAL A 94 28.36 0.00 -15.46
N LYS A 95 28.38 0.17 -14.13
CA LYS A 95 29.58 0.43 -13.33
C LYS A 95 29.74 -0.65 -12.26
N GLU A 96 30.95 -0.79 -11.74
CA GLU A 96 31.19 -1.65 -10.58
C GLU A 96 30.35 -1.18 -9.37
N GLY A 97 29.86 -2.15 -8.59
CA GLY A 97 28.96 -1.94 -7.47
C GLY A 97 27.47 -1.87 -7.84
N ILE A 98 27.12 -1.86 -9.13
CA ILE A 98 25.70 -1.85 -9.55
C ILE A 98 25.03 -3.19 -9.24
N GLU A 99 23.84 -3.12 -8.66
CA GLU A 99 22.98 -4.27 -8.42
C GLU A 99 22.24 -4.67 -9.70
N VAL A 100 22.24 -5.97 -10.01
CA VAL A 100 21.52 -6.57 -11.13
C VAL A 100 20.55 -7.61 -10.58
N THR A 101 19.26 -7.49 -10.90
CA THR A 101 18.25 -8.44 -10.45
C THR A 101 17.74 -9.29 -11.61
N LEU A 102 17.49 -10.57 -11.34
CA LEU A 102 16.92 -11.54 -12.27
C LEU A 102 15.63 -12.13 -11.68
N SER A 103 14.75 -12.64 -12.55
CA SER A 103 13.50 -13.32 -12.17
C SER A 103 12.67 -12.47 -11.19
N ASN A 104 12.44 -11.20 -11.54
CA ASN A 104 11.71 -10.21 -10.75
C ASN A 104 12.28 -9.99 -9.32
N GLY A 105 13.61 -10.06 -9.15
CA GLY A 105 14.26 -9.86 -7.86
C GLY A 105 14.34 -11.12 -6.98
N SER A 106 13.98 -12.28 -7.52
CA SER A 106 14.24 -13.56 -6.86
C SER A 106 15.74 -13.83 -6.73
N ILE A 107 16.51 -13.41 -7.73
CA ILE A 107 17.99 -13.44 -7.72
C ILE A 107 18.50 -12.00 -7.72
N SER A 108 19.53 -11.72 -6.90
CA SER A 108 20.24 -10.44 -6.88
C SER A 108 21.74 -10.68 -7.01
N LEU A 109 22.35 -9.91 -7.90
CA LEU A 109 23.76 -9.94 -8.23
C LEU A 109 24.35 -8.54 -8.03
N ILE A 110 25.65 -8.43 -7.75
CA ILE A 110 26.37 -7.16 -7.77
C ILE A 110 27.46 -7.23 -8.83
N CYS A 111 27.50 -6.27 -9.75
CA CYS A 111 28.58 -6.11 -10.71
C CYS A 111 29.90 -5.86 -9.97
N THR A 112 30.82 -6.82 -10.03
CA THR A 112 32.14 -6.72 -9.41
C THR A 112 33.18 -6.16 -10.35
N LYS A 113 33.03 -6.40 -11.66
CA LYS A 113 33.99 -5.95 -12.67
C LYS A 113 33.33 -5.75 -14.03
N VAL A 114 33.64 -4.64 -14.70
CA VAL A 114 33.27 -4.42 -16.11
C VAL A 114 34.41 -4.94 -16.99
N ILE A 115 34.15 -5.94 -17.84
CA ILE A 115 35.18 -6.50 -18.74
C ILE A 115 35.26 -5.66 -20.02
N ASP A 116 34.13 -5.50 -20.71
CA ASP A 116 34.00 -4.77 -21.97
C ASP A 116 32.57 -4.21 -22.13
N PHE A 117 32.28 -3.54 -23.25
CA PHE A 117 30.95 -2.96 -23.53
C PHE A 117 29.83 -4.00 -23.79
N GLN A 118 30.12 -5.29 -23.71
CA GLN A 118 29.22 -6.41 -23.93
C GLN A 118 29.26 -7.46 -22.82
N THR A 119 30.12 -7.33 -21.81
CA THR A 119 30.33 -8.34 -20.78
C THR A 119 30.70 -7.70 -19.44
N VAL A 120 30.00 -8.10 -18.38
CA VAL A 120 30.30 -7.76 -16.99
C VAL A 120 30.36 -9.02 -16.12
N LEU A 121 31.16 -8.98 -15.07
CA LEU A 121 31.20 -10.01 -14.04
C LEU A 121 30.37 -9.54 -12.84
N CYS A 122 29.51 -10.42 -12.37
CA CYS A 122 28.65 -10.18 -11.22
C CYS A 122 28.84 -11.28 -10.18
N LYS A 123 28.72 -10.92 -8.91
CA LYS A 123 28.71 -11.85 -7.79
C LYS A 123 27.28 -12.05 -7.29
N VAL A 124 26.86 -13.30 -7.08
CA VAL A 124 25.54 -13.62 -6.55
C VAL A 124 25.44 -13.20 -5.08
N ILE A 125 24.47 -12.34 -4.76
CA ILE A 125 24.18 -11.89 -3.39
C ILE A 125 22.99 -12.65 -2.82
N LYS A 126 21.93 -12.79 -3.62
CA LYS A 126 20.73 -13.55 -3.29
C LYS A 126 20.61 -14.71 -4.28
N GLU A 127 20.72 -15.92 -3.75
CA GLU A 127 20.59 -17.16 -4.52
C GLU A 127 19.14 -17.38 -5.00
N GLY A 128 19.01 -18.15 -6.07
CA GLY A 128 17.69 -18.49 -6.62
C GLY A 128 17.79 -19.28 -7.93
N GLU A 129 16.62 -19.67 -8.42
CA GLU A 129 16.48 -20.44 -9.67
C GLU A 129 16.36 -19.51 -10.88
N LEU A 130 17.26 -19.68 -11.84
CA LEU A 130 17.21 -19.00 -13.13
C LEU A 130 16.38 -19.84 -14.12
N GLY A 131 15.33 -19.22 -14.66
CA GLY A 131 14.52 -19.77 -15.74
C GLY A 131 14.91 -19.26 -17.14
N ASN A 132 14.08 -19.60 -18.13
CA ASN A 132 14.22 -19.16 -19.51
C ASN A 132 13.56 -17.78 -19.75
N LEU A 133 14.25 -16.88 -20.46
CA LEU A 133 13.70 -15.58 -20.88
C LEU A 133 13.19 -14.70 -19.72
N GLU A 134 13.90 -14.77 -18.60
CA GLU A 134 13.61 -14.07 -17.35
C GLU A 134 13.90 -12.58 -17.45
N TYR A 135 13.14 -11.76 -16.74
CA TYR A 135 13.39 -10.31 -16.71
C TYR A 135 14.70 -9.99 -15.99
N VAL A 136 15.44 -9.03 -16.55
CA VAL A 136 16.67 -8.49 -15.99
C VAL A 136 16.49 -7.01 -15.72
N CYS A 137 16.91 -6.55 -14.54
CA CYS A 137 16.93 -5.13 -14.20
C CYS A 137 18.31 -4.72 -13.69
N PHE A 138 18.80 -3.58 -14.17
CA PHE A 138 20.05 -2.97 -13.73
C PHE A 138 19.75 -1.74 -12.88
N ARG A 139 20.05 -1.80 -11.59
CA ARG A 139 19.63 -0.79 -10.61
C ARG A 139 20.34 0.53 -10.83
N GLY A 140 19.57 1.60 -11.02
CA GLY A 140 20.09 2.96 -11.18
C GLY A 140 20.85 3.21 -12.49
N VAL A 141 20.79 2.28 -13.46
CA VAL A 141 21.39 2.47 -14.78
C VAL A 141 20.37 3.17 -15.68
N LEU A 142 20.71 4.41 -16.07
CA LEU A 142 19.95 5.12 -17.09
C LEU A 142 20.21 4.47 -18.46
N ARG A 143 19.12 4.26 -19.19
CA ARG A 143 19.13 3.68 -20.53
C ARG A 143 18.32 4.56 -21.47
N GLU A 144 18.80 4.68 -22.70
CA GLU A 144 18.02 5.22 -23.80
C GLU A 144 17.16 4.09 -24.35
N VAL A 145 15.84 4.19 -24.17
CA VAL A 145 14.90 3.26 -24.80
C VAL A 145 14.54 3.81 -26.18
N PRO A 146 14.74 3.02 -27.25
CA PRO A 146 14.33 3.40 -28.59
C PRO A 146 12.83 3.69 -28.66
N VAL A 147 12.46 4.66 -29.49
CA VAL A 147 11.05 4.98 -29.76
C VAL A 147 10.43 3.93 -30.71
N GLU A 148 11.27 3.12 -31.35
CA GLU A 148 10.88 2.08 -32.31
C GLU A 148 10.34 0.84 -31.60
N LEU A 149 9.20 0.34 -32.08
CA LEU A 149 8.63 -0.94 -31.64
C LEU A 149 9.45 -2.10 -32.19
N SER A 150 9.64 -3.14 -31.38
CA SER A 150 10.31 -4.36 -31.83
C SER A 150 9.42 -5.16 -32.79
N LYS A 151 10.00 -6.09 -33.55
CA LYS A 151 9.22 -7.02 -34.39
C LYS A 151 8.18 -7.81 -33.58
N ALA A 152 8.55 -8.23 -32.36
CA ALA A 152 7.66 -8.92 -31.45
C ALA A 152 6.49 -8.04 -30.99
N ASP A 153 6.75 -6.74 -30.71
CA ASP A 153 5.68 -5.79 -30.37
C ASP A 153 4.70 -5.62 -31.54
N LEU A 154 5.20 -5.49 -32.77
CA LEU A 154 4.38 -5.37 -33.98
C LEU A 154 3.51 -6.61 -34.21
N GLU A 155 4.05 -7.82 -34.01
CA GLU A 155 3.27 -9.07 -34.12
C GLU A 155 2.14 -9.15 -33.08
N LEU A 156 2.38 -8.67 -31.85
CA LEU A 156 1.34 -8.61 -30.81
C LEU A 156 0.27 -7.56 -31.12
N ILE A 157 0.65 -6.43 -31.72
CA ILE A 157 -0.30 -5.40 -32.18
C ILE A 157 -1.18 -5.95 -33.31
N GLU A 158 -0.60 -6.65 -34.29
CA GLU A 158 -1.38 -7.28 -35.36
C GLU A 158 -2.31 -8.37 -34.81
N PHE A 159 -1.85 -9.17 -33.85
CA PHE A 159 -2.73 -10.10 -33.13
C PHE A 159 -3.86 -9.37 -32.40
N ALA A 160 -3.58 -8.22 -31.78
CA ALA A 160 -4.60 -7.43 -31.09
C ALA A 160 -5.66 -6.87 -32.05
N LYS A 161 -5.26 -6.45 -33.25
CA LYS A 161 -6.16 -6.03 -34.34
C LYS A 161 -7.04 -7.18 -34.81
N GLU A 162 -6.42 -8.31 -35.14
CA GLU A 162 -7.12 -9.50 -35.67
C GLU A 162 -8.25 -9.97 -34.73
N PHE A 163 -8.00 -9.96 -33.43
CA PHE A 163 -8.97 -10.40 -32.42
C PHE A 163 -9.76 -9.26 -31.78
N ASN A 164 -9.59 -8.02 -32.26
CA ASN A 164 -10.28 -6.82 -31.75
C ASN A 164 -10.19 -6.67 -30.22
N LEU A 165 -8.98 -6.80 -29.68
CA LEU A 165 -8.74 -6.70 -28.24
C LEU A 165 -9.07 -5.28 -27.72
N ASP A 166 -9.43 -5.18 -26.44
CA ASP A 166 -9.99 -3.95 -25.87
C ASP A 166 -8.89 -3.00 -25.37
N ILE A 167 -7.78 -3.55 -24.88
CA ILE A 167 -6.70 -2.83 -24.19
C ILE A 167 -5.33 -3.33 -24.68
N ILE A 168 -4.40 -2.39 -24.90
CA ILE A 168 -2.98 -2.68 -25.06
C ILE A 168 -2.25 -2.03 -23.88
N THR A 169 -1.56 -2.83 -23.08
CA THR A 169 -0.61 -2.30 -22.09
C THR A 169 0.77 -2.24 -22.71
N ILE A 170 1.51 -1.18 -22.46
CA ILE A 170 2.85 -0.98 -23.01
C ILE A 170 3.82 -0.81 -21.85
N LYS A 171 4.76 -1.74 -21.70
CA LYS A 171 5.79 -1.68 -20.66
C LYS A 171 6.89 -0.68 -21.02
N VAL A 172 7.58 -0.15 -20.01
CA VAL A 172 8.76 0.73 -20.16
C VAL A 172 8.52 1.88 -21.16
N VAL A 173 7.46 2.66 -20.95
CA VAL A 173 7.22 3.83 -21.81
C VAL A 173 8.09 4.97 -21.35
N HIS A 174 9.05 5.38 -22.19
CA HIS A 174 9.90 6.56 -21.93
C HIS A 174 9.43 7.81 -22.68
N SER A 175 8.77 7.63 -23.82
CA SER A 175 8.42 8.72 -24.73
C SER A 175 6.95 8.65 -25.16
N PRO A 176 6.24 9.80 -25.20
CA PRO A 176 4.89 9.87 -25.77
C PRO A 176 4.85 9.50 -27.26
N ILE A 177 5.97 9.61 -27.97
CA ILE A 177 6.05 9.31 -29.41
C ILE A 177 5.78 7.82 -29.66
N THR A 178 6.20 6.92 -28.76
CA THR A 178 5.91 5.48 -28.85
C THR A 178 4.40 5.23 -28.88
N LEU A 179 3.62 5.94 -28.06
CA LEU A 179 2.16 5.84 -28.03
C LEU A 179 1.52 6.33 -29.32
N ARG A 180 2.02 7.45 -29.87
CA ARG A 180 1.54 7.98 -31.16
C ARG A 180 1.78 6.98 -32.28
N LYS A 181 2.98 6.38 -32.35
CA LYS A 181 3.28 5.32 -33.33
C LYS A 181 2.31 4.14 -33.21
N VAL A 182 2.02 3.68 -31.99
CA VAL A 182 1.03 2.61 -31.79
C VAL A 182 -0.36 3.07 -32.28
N ARG A 183 -0.78 4.30 -31.98
CA ARG A 183 -2.06 4.85 -32.49
C ARG A 183 -2.09 4.94 -34.02
N ASP A 184 -1.00 5.36 -34.66
CA ASP A 184 -0.89 5.47 -36.11
C ASP A 184 -1.06 4.10 -36.79
N LEU A 185 -0.60 3.01 -36.15
CA LEU A 185 -0.83 1.66 -36.65
C LEU A 185 -2.31 1.28 -36.67
N TYR A 186 -3.16 1.94 -35.87
CA TYR A 186 -4.62 1.75 -35.86
C TYR A 186 -5.37 2.79 -36.69
N ALA A 187 -4.69 3.68 -37.42
CA ALA A 187 -5.33 4.70 -38.24
C ALA A 187 -6.39 4.09 -39.18
N GLY A 188 -7.61 4.63 -39.16
CA GLY A 188 -8.74 4.13 -39.95
C GLY A 188 -9.50 2.93 -39.34
N THR A 189 -9.11 2.46 -38.15
CA THR A 189 -9.79 1.39 -37.42
C THR A 189 -10.08 1.82 -35.97
N GLU A 190 -10.95 1.07 -35.28
CA GLU A 190 -11.28 1.38 -33.88
C GLU A 190 -10.11 0.97 -32.96
N ALA A 191 -9.40 1.96 -32.41
CA ALA A 191 -8.23 1.71 -31.58
C ALA A 191 -8.59 1.22 -30.17
N PRO A 192 -7.82 0.27 -29.59
CA PRO A 192 -7.93 -0.14 -28.19
C PRO A 192 -7.49 0.99 -27.24
N LEU A 193 -7.80 0.85 -25.94
CA LEU A 193 -7.22 1.73 -24.92
C LEU A 193 -5.71 1.46 -24.81
N LEU A 194 -4.89 2.49 -24.86
CA LEU A 194 -3.45 2.38 -24.63
C LEU A 194 -3.10 2.71 -23.18
N ILE A 195 -2.68 1.71 -22.41
CA ILE A 195 -2.31 1.89 -21.00
C ILE A 195 -0.78 1.81 -20.89
N SER A 196 -0.15 2.86 -20.36
CA SER A 196 1.30 2.90 -20.21
C SER A 196 1.74 2.44 -18.83
N THR A 197 2.69 1.53 -18.79
CA THR A 197 3.26 1.03 -17.54
C THR A 197 4.55 1.78 -17.22
N ILE A 198 4.55 2.48 -16.09
CA ILE A 198 5.71 3.19 -15.57
C ILE A 198 6.52 2.22 -14.70
N CYS A 199 7.70 1.85 -15.19
CA CYS A 199 8.56 0.82 -14.58
C CYS A 199 9.93 1.37 -14.11
N ASP A 200 10.34 2.56 -14.55
CA ASP A 200 11.67 3.09 -14.29
C ASP A 200 11.70 4.62 -14.15
N GLN A 201 12.89 5.15 -13.83
CA GLN A 201 13.11 6.56 -13.53
C GLN A 201 12.79 7.49 -14.73
N VAL A 202 13.12 7.08 -15.96
CA VAL A 202 12.88 7.91 -17.15
C VAL A 202 11.38 8.00 -17.45
N GLY A 203 10.65 6.89 -17.35
CA GLY A 203 9.20 6.91 -17.46
C GLY A 203 8.54 7.79 -16.38
N LEU A 204 9.09 7.79 -15.16
CA LEU A 204 8.62 8.63 -14.07
C LEU A 204 8.86 10.12 -14.33
N GLU A 205 10.04 10.50 -14.83
CA GLU A 205 10.36 11.89 -15.17
C GLU A 205 9.49 12.43 -16.32
N ASN A 206 9.15 11.58 -17.29
CA ASN A 206 8.30 11.93 -18.43
C ASN A 206 6.80 11.66 -18.21
N VAL A 207 6.38 11.34 -16.98
CA VAL A 207 5.03 10.82 -16.71
C VAL A 207 3.92 11.75 -17.18
N ASP A 208 4.10 13.07 -17.11
CA ASP A 208 3.08 14.03 -17.56
C ASP A 208 2.87 13.98 -19.09
N ALA A 209 3.95 13.90 -19.85
CA ALA A 209 3.89 13.81 -21.30
C ALA A 209 3.30 12.47 -21.76
N ILE A 210 3.71 11.38 -21.10
CA ILE A 210 3.17 10.03 -21.33
C ILE A 210 1.68 10.01 -21.01
N LEU A 211 1.29 10.45 -19.81
CA LEU A 211 -0.10 10.47 -19.34
C LEU A 211 -1.01 11.25 -20.29
N ASN A 212 -0.54 12.31 -20.95
CA ASN A 212 -1.35 13.05 -21.92
C ASN A 212 -1.73 12.22 -23.15
N GLU A 213 -0.82 11.36 -23.64
CA GLU A 213 -1.05 10.50 -24.81
C GLU A 213 -1.69 9.15 -24.46
N SER A 214 -1.45 8.62 -23.25
CA SER A 214 -2.03 7.35 -22.79
C SER A 214 -3.51 7.47 -22.47
N ASP A 215 -4.27 6.39 -22.53
CA ASP A 215 -5.63 6.29 -22.01
C ASP A 215 -5.67 5.91 -20.53
N GLY A 216 -4.56 5.47 -19.94
CA GLY A 216 -4.40 5.17 -18.51
C GLY A 216 -2.95 4.88 -18.15
N ILE A 217 -2.67 4.76 -16.86
CA ILE A 217 -1.33 4.44 -16.34
C ILE A 217 -1.40 3.21 -15.42
N ILE A 218 -0.41 2.33 -15.56
CA ILE A 218 -0.06 1.32 -14.56
C ILE A 218 1.21 1.76 -13.87
N LEU A 219 1.20 1.86 -12.55
CA LEU A 219 2.44 1.96 -11.77
C LEU A 219 2.88 0.55 -11.40
N ALA A 220 4.00 0.09 -11.96
CA ALA A 220 4.53 -1.22 -11.67
C ALA A 220 5.59 -1.12 -10.56
N GLY A 221 5.12 -1.20 -9.31
CA GLY A 221 5.95 -1.04 -8.12
C GLY A 221 7.02 -2.13 -7.98
N GLU A 222 6.76 -3.32 -8.50
CA GLU A 222 7.70 -4.43 -8.59
C GLU A 222 8.91 -4.11 -9.46
N PHE A 223 8.78 -3.28 -10.50
CA PHE A 223 9.92 -2.89 -11.33
C PHE A 223 10.50 -1.56 -10.85
N LEU A 224 9.65 -0.57 -10.61
CA LEU A 224 10.08 0.79 -10.27
C LEU A 224 10.94 0.81 -8.99
N ALA A 225 10.64 -0.05 -8.02
CA ALA A 225 11.45 -0.24 -6.81
C ALA A 225 12.93 -0.50 -7.10
N PHE A 226 13.24 -1.22 -8.18
CA PHE A 226 14.62 -1.53 -8.54
C PHE A 226 15.29 -0.43 -9.37
N TYR A 227 14.53 0.53 -9.90
CA TYR A 227 15.07 1.64 -10.71
C TYR A 227 15.21 2.94 -9.94
N ILE A 228 14.44 3.15 -8.87
CA ILE A 228 14.55 4.36 -8.03
C ILE A 228 15.69 4.26 -7.02
N THR A 229 16.41 5.37 -6.84
CA THR A 229 17.54 5.47 -5.91
C THR A 229 17.08 5.55 -4.45
N ASP A 230 15.94 6.19 -4.19
CA ASP A 230 15.36 6.33 -2.86
C ASP A 230 13.99 5.65 -2.78
N MET A 231 13.99 4.42 -2.24
CA MET A 231 12.80 3.61 -2.04
C MET A 231 11.74 4.27 -1.15
N ASN A 232 12.14 5.22 -0.29
CA ASN A 232 11.19 5.90 0.59
C ASN A 232 10.22 6.82 -0.19
N LYS A 233 10.55 7.13 -1.45
CA LYS A 233 9.72 7.97 -2.32
C LYS A 233 8.62 7.19 -3.04
N MET A 234 8.60 5.85 -3.00
CA MET A 234 7.63 5.06 -3.78
C MET A 234 6.19 5.48 -3.46
N TYR A 235 5.87 5.64 -2.17
CA TYR A 235 4.52 6.06 -1.77
C TYR A 235 4.16 7.47 -2.29
N ALA A 236 5.10 8.42 -2.20
CA ALA A 236 4.89 9.76 -2.74
C ALA A 236 4.71 9.74 -4.27
N ILE A 237 5.45 8.88 -4.98
CA ILE A 237 5.31 8.68 -6.42
C ILE A 237 3.92 8.13 -6.77
N GLN A 238 3.46 7.11 -6.06
CA GLN A 238 2.12 6.54 -6.22
C GLN A 238 1.03 7.60 -6.04
N LEU A 239 1.11 8.38 -4.95
CA LEU A 239 0.16 9.46 -4.68
C LEU A 239 0.16 10.51 -5.79
N GLN A 240 1.35 10.94 -6.24
CA GLN A 240 1.46 11.95 -7.29
C GLN A 240 0.91 11.46 -8.63
N ILE A 241 1.27 10.26 -9.07
CA ILE A 241 0.78 9.71 -10.33
C ILE A 241 -0.73 9.46 -10.26
N GLY A 242 -1.21 8.88 -9.15
CA GLY A 242 -2.64 8.65 -8.93
C GLY A 242 -3.45 9.95 -8.96
N ALA A 243 -2.96 11.01 -8.31
CA ALA A 243 -3.57 12.33 -8.33
C ALA A 243 -3.58 12.93 -9.75
N LYS A 244 -2.46 12.85 -10.48
CA LYS A 244 -2.36 13.32 -11.87
C LYS A 244 -3.34 12.60 -12.80
N CYS A 245 -3.43 11.27 -12.71
CA CYS A 245 -4.37 10.47 -13.50
C CYS A 245 -5.82 10.84 -13.18
N ARG A 246 -6.14 10.97 -11.89
CA ARG A 246 -7.47 11.37 -11.42
C ARG A 246 -7.88 12.74 -11.96
N ARG A 247 -6.98 13.72 -11.91
CA ARG A 247 -7.22 15.09 -12.40
C ARG A 247 -7.57 15.13 -13.89
N ILE A 248 -7.08 14.17 -14.68
CA ILE A 248 -7.36 14.09 -16.13
C ILE A 248 -8.52 13.11 -16.40
N GLY A 249 -9.06 12.44 -15.37
CA GLY A 249 -10.13 11.46 -15.49
C GLY A 249 -9.68 10.12 -16.10
N LYS A 250 -8.36 9.85 -16.14
CA LYS A 250 -7.78 8.62 -16.71
C LYS A 250 -7.60 7.56 -15.62
N PRO A 251 -7.86 6.28 -15.92
CA PRO A 251 -7.69 5.20 -14.96
C PRO A 251 -6.22 5.03 -14.57
N PHE A 252 -6.04 4.77 -13.28
CA PHE A 252 -4.76 4.51 -12.63
C PHE A 252 -4.80 3.13 -12.01
N PHE A 253 -3.87 2.27 -12.40
CA PHE A 253 -3.75 0.91 -11.90
C PHE A 253 -2.43 0.76 -11.17
N ILE A 254 -2.39 -0.19 -10.24
CA ILE A 254 -1.15 -0.56 -9.57
C ILE A 254 -0.89 -2.06 -9.76
N SER A 255 0.37 -2.38 -10.04
CA SER A 255 0.92 -3.73 -10.15
C SER A 255 2.06 -3.91 -9.13
N GLY A 256 2.23 -5.13 -8.64
CA GLY A 256 3.40 -5.56 -7.86
C GLY A 256 3.58 -4.94 -6.48
N ASN A 257 4.82 -4.82 -6.02
CA ASN A 257 5.18 -4.37 -4.66
C ASN A 257 4.69 -2.93 -4.40
N ILE A 258 3.66 -2.75 -3.57
CA ILE A 258 3.16 -1.41 -3.25
C ILE A 258 3.92 -0.83 -2.06
N LEU A 259 4.19 -1.57 -0.97
CA LEU A 259 4.92 -0.99 0.17
C LEU A 259 5.80 -2.01 0.90
N GLN A 260 7.09 -1.71 1.08
CA GLN A 260 7.95 -2.44 2.02
C GLN A 260 8.12 -1.69 3.36
N ARG A 261 7.66 -0.42 3.44
CA ARG A 261 7.57 0.38 4.67
C ARG A 261 6.75 1.65 4.41
N THR A 262 5.50 1.69 4.87
CA THR A 262 4.82 2.97 5.12
C THR A 262 3.93 2.84 6.36
N LEU A 263 4.51 3.23 7.48
CA LEU A 263 3.78 3.92 8.54
C LEU A 263 4.01 5.42 8.26
N LEU A 264 2.92 6.18 8.23
CA LEU A 264 2.83 7.65 8.17
C LEU A 264 3.32 8.33 6.89
N TYR A 265 2.40 8.70 5.97
CA TYR A 265 2.53 9.92 5.14
C TYR A 265 1.23 10.38 4.45
N ILE A 266 0.03 10.18 5.03
CA ILE A 266 -1.24 10.76 4.54
C ILE A 266 -1.74 11.86 5.47
N THR A 267 -0.90 12.81 5.85
CA THR A 267 -1.35 13.96 6.65
C THR A 267 -0.58 15.23 6.35
N LEU A 268 -0.50 15.58 5.06
CA LEU A 268 -0.24 16.96 4.65
C LEU A 268 -1.25 17.29 3.55
N TYR A 269 -1.99 18.37 3.75
CA TYR A 269 -3.21 18.78 3.02
C TYR A 269 -4.50 18.10 3.48
N HIS A 270 -4.80 18.20 4.78
CA HIS A 270 -5.82 19.16 5.18
C HIS A 270 -5.65 19.57 6.64
N SER A 271 -5.58 20.88 6.83
CA SER A 271 -5.27 21.55 8.07
C SER A 271 -6.23 21.18 9.20
N ILE A 272 -5.62 20.89 10.35
CA ILE A 272 -6.16 20.78 11.71
C ILE A 272 -6.96 19.51 11.99
N ILE A 273 -6.25 18.45 12.41
CA ILE A 273 -6.48 17.69 13.65
C ILE A 273 -5.17 16.91 13.93
N MET A 274 -4.64 17.07 15.15
CA MET A 274 -3.41 16.43 15.64
C MET A 274 -3.56 14.89 15.71
N PRO A 275 -2.45 14.12 15.80
CA PRO A 275 -2.53 12.67 15.96
C PRO A 275 -3.29 12.32 17.23
N VAL A 276 -4.54 11.91 17.05
CA VAL A 276 -5.41 11.49 18.14
C VAL A 276 -4.87 10.15 18.61
N ASN A 277 -4.25 10.12 19.78
CA ASN A 277 -3.92 8.84 20.42
C ASN A 277 -5.25 8.09 20.72
N ALA A 278 -5.19 6.77 20.89
CA ALA A 278 -6.41 5.97 21.10
C ALA A 278 -7.27 6.48 22.28
N ALA A 279 -6.66 7.11 23.29
CA ALA A 279 -7.39 7.70 24.41
C ALA A 279 -8.17 8.96 24.00
N GLU A 280 -7.58 9.87 23.22
CA GLU A 280 -8.28 11.05 22.70
C GLU A 280 -9.38 10.68 21.70
N ALA A 281 -9.20 9.61 20.93
CA ALA A 281 -10.19 9.13 19.96
C ALA A 281 -11.41 8.56 20.68
N CYS A 282 -11.19 7.80 21.75
CA CYS A 282 -12.25 7.34 22.65
C CYS A 282 -12.93 8.48 23.39
N VAL A 283 -12.20 9.52 23.81
CA VAL A 283 -12.76 10.71 24.48
C VAL A 283 -13.67 11.50 23.54
N LEU A 284 -13.23 11.76 22.32
CA LEU A 284 -14.04 12.42 21.28
C LEU A 284 -15.27 11.58 20.91
N GLY A 285 -15.10 10.27 20.71
CA GLY A 285 -16.21 9.37 20.44
C GLY A 285 -17.23 9.32 21.58
N CYS A 286 -16.77 9.26 22.83
CA CYS A 286 -17.62 9.25 24.03
C CYS A 286 -18.38 10.57 24.22
N ALA A 287 -17.72 11.72 24.03
CA ALA A 287 -18.36 13.03 24.12
C ALA A 287 -19.43 13.23 23.03
N MET A 288 -19.15 12.79 21.79
CA MET A 288 -20.12 12.82 20.69
C MET A 288 -21.32 11.90 20.97
N ALA A 289 -21.07 10.66 21.43
CA ALA A 289 -22.12 9.71 21.80
C ALA A 289 -23.00 10.24 22.94
N ALA A 290 -22.41 10.78 24.00
CA ALA A 290 -23.14 11.34 25.14
C ALA A 290 -24.02 12.53 24.75
N ARG A 291 -23.55 13.39 23.82
CA ARG A 291 -24.33 14.53 23.30
C ARG A 291 -25.49 14.07 22.43
N GLN A 292 -25.28 13.07 21.59
CA GLN A 292 -26.29 12.53 20.69
C GLN A 292 -27.36 11.74 21.44
N MET A 293 -26.99 11.03 22.51
CA MET A 293 -27.91 10.29 23.39
C MET A 293 -28.56 11.15 24.48
N ARG A 294 -28.21 12.44 24.59
CA ARG A 294 -28.65 13.35 25.67
C ARG A 294 -28.38 12.79 27.07
N ALA A 295 -27.26 12.09 27.25
CA ALA A 295 -26.86 11.55 28.54
C ALA A 295 -26.66 12.68 29.57
N LEU A 296 -27.04 12.42 30.82
CA LEU A 296 -26.87 13.35 31.95
C LEU A 296 -25.47 13.25 32.59
N VAL A 297 -24.91 12.04 32.63
CA VAL A 297 -23.64 11.72 33.30
C VAL A 297 -22.80 10.79 32.43
N ILE A 298 -21.49 11.01 32.42
CA ILE A 298 -20.49 10.12 31.81
C ILE A 298 -19.73 9.40 32.93
N ILE A 299 -19.72 8.06 32.94
CA ILE A 299 -19.01 7.26 33.95
C ILE A 299 -17.69 6.75 33.35
N LEU A 300 -16.57 6.99 34.04
CA LEU A 300 -15.24 6.67 33.55
C LEU A 300 -14.32 6.06 34.62
N PRO A 301 -14.05 4.74 34.58
CA PRO A 301 -12.98 4.16 35.39
C PRO A 301 -11.60 4.66 34.89
N THR A 302 -10.72 5.06 35.79
CA THR A 302 -9.42 5.65 35.43
C THR A 302 -8.32 5.35 36.45
N VAL A 303 -7.13 4.97 35.94
CA VAL A 303 -5.95 4.66 36.76
C VAL A 303 -5.03 5.86 36.92
N SER A 304 -4.86 6.69 35.88
CA SER A 304 -3.98 7.87 35.88
C SER A 304 -4.72 9.21 35.88
N GLY A 305 -6.04 9.21 35.63
CA GLY A 305 -6.87 10.41 35.54
C GLY A 305 -6.78 11.19 34.23
N LYS A 306 -5.80 10.90 33.35
CA LYS A 306 -5.57 11.70 32.13
C LYS A 306 -6.78 11.73 31.18
N THR A 307 -7.45 10.60 31.00
CA THR A 307 -8.64 10.51 30.13
C THR A 307 -9.82 11.30 30.70
N ALA A 308 -9.96 11.36 32.03
CA ALA A 308 -11.00 12.15 32.69
C ALA A 308 -10.77 13.66 32.50
N VAL A 309 -9.51 14.09 32.61
CA VAL A 309 -9.11 15.48 32.35
C VAL A 309 -9.26 15.83 30.87
N GLN A 310 -8.97 14.91 29.96
CA GLN A 310 -9.22 15.15 28.53
C GLN A 310 -10.72 15.26 28.21
N LEU A 311 -11.56 14.49 28.90
CA LEU A 311 -13.03 14.58 28.76
C LEU A 311 -13.57 15.95 29.19
N THR A 312 -13.02 16.62 30.21
CA THR A 312 -13.49 17.96 30.60
C THR A 312 -13.20 19.02 29.53
N HIS A 313 -12.18 18.81 28.68
CA HIS A 313 -11.89 19.72 27.57
C HIS A 313 -12.87 19.59 26.40
N VAL A 314 -13.54 18.44 26.26
CA VAL A 314 -14.42 18.14 25.12
C VAL A 314 -15.91 18.10 25.52
N ALA A 315 -16.21 17.74 26.77
CA ALA A 315 -17.55 17.62 27.32
C ALA A 315 -17.74 18.63 28.47
N THR A 316 -17.86 19.91 28.14
CA THR A 316 -17.95 21.00 29.14
C THR A 316 -19.34 21.14 29.77
N ASP A 317 -20.37 20.46 29.25
CA ASP A 317 -21.77 20.57 29.68
C ASP A 317 -22.31 19.33 30.41
N LYS A 318 -21.49 18.31 30.68
CA LYS A 318 -21.87 17.03 31.31
C LYS A 318 -21.11 16.77 32.61
N ILE A 319 -21.74 16.09 33.56
CA ILE A 319 -21.08 15.62 34.78
C ILE A 319 -20.29 14.35 34.46
N ILE A 320 -19.02 14.28 34.87
CA ILE A 320 -18.12 13.15 34.64
C ILE A 320 -17.85 12.46 35.98
N LEU A 321 -18.40 11.27 36.19
CA LEU A 321 -18.15 10.46 37.39
C LEU A 321 -16.94 9.53 37.15
N THR A 322 -15.84 9.72 37.87
CA THR A 322 -14.62 8.92 37.67
C THR A 322 -14.39 7.92 38.78
N ILE A 323 -13.98 6.70 38.45
CA ILE A 323 -13.74 5.62 39.44
C ILE A 323 -12.25 5.25 39.40
N SER A 324 -11.51 5.41 40.50
CA SER A 324 -10.06 5.19 40.54
C SER A 324 -9.61 4.42 41.76
N SER A 325 -8.63 3.52 41.62
CA SER A 325 -8.05 2.84 42.78
C SER A 325 -6.94 3.60 43.48
N SER A 326 -6.53 4.74 42.93
CA SER A 326 -5.52 5.61 43.53
C SER A 326 -6.15 6.81 44.22
N GLN A 327 -6.02 6.86 45.55
CA GLN A 327 -6.46 8.01 46.36
C GLN A 327 -5.83 9.32 45.87
N THR A 328 -4.59 9.28 45.38
CA THR A 328 -3.86 10.45 44.86
C THR A 328 -4.46 10.95 43.54
N VAL A 329 -4.87 10.04 42.65
CA VAL A 329 -5.48 10.40 41.36
C VAL A 329 -6.88 10.96 41.56
N ALA A 330 -7.69 10.36 42.44
CA ALA A 330 -9.00 10.89 42.80
C ALA A 330 -8.92 12.31 43.36
N ARG A 331 -7.95 12.59 44.26
CA ARG A 331 -7.72 13.95 44.79
C ARG A 331 -7.29 14.95 43.71
N LYS A 332 -6.48 14.54 42.73
CA LYS A 332 -6.10 15.41 41.60
C LYS A 332 -7.25 15.70 40.67
N LEU A 333 -8.14 14.72 40.44
CA LEU A 333 -9.29 14.88 39.56
C LEU A 333 -10.37 15.79 40.13
N GLN A 334 -10.45 15.93 41.45
CA GLN A 334 -11.37 16.84 42.14
C GLN A 334 -11.13 18.34 41.81
N LEU A 335 -9.96 18.66 41.26
CA LEU A 335 -9.57 20.03 40.87
C LEU A 335 -10.12 20.44 39.50
N TYR A 336 -10.68 19.51 38.73
CA TYR A 336 -11.18 19.78 37.37
C TYR A 336 -12.70 19.92 37.38
N TYR A 337 -13.18 21.03 36.82
CA TYR A 337 -14.59 21.37 36.78
C TYR A 337 -15.41 20.30 36.05
N GLY A 338 -16.52 19.88 36.66
CA GLY A 338 -17.42 18.85 36.12
C GLY A 338 -17.04 17.39 36.46
N ILE A 339 -15.92 17.13 37.14
CA ILE A 339 -15.51 15.78 37.55
C ILE A 339 -15.91 15.48 39.00
N ILE A 340 -16.49 14.29 39.23
CA ILE A 340 -16.76 13.72 40.56
C ILE A 340 -15.95 12.42 40.72
N PRO A 341 -14.85 12.40 41.50
CA PRO A 341 -14.02 11.22 41.69
C PRO A 341 -14.47 10.30 42.84
N VAL A 342 -14.43 8.99 42.60
CA VAL A 342 -14.80 7.89 43.50
C VAL A 342 -13.62 6.92 43.61
N ILE A 343 -13.27 6.49 44.83
CA ILE A 343 -12.12 5.61 45.08
C ILE A 343 -12.55 4.16 45.31
N TYR A 344 -11.85 3.18 44.72
CA TYR A 344 -12.10 1.74 44.91
C TYR A 344 -10.80 0.93 45.14
N ASP A 345 -10.71 0.08 46.16
CA ASP A 345 -9.43 -0.56 46.56
C ASP A 345 -9.23 -1.96 45.92
N THR A 346 -8.06 -2.28 45.34
CA THR A 346 -7.77 -3.62 44.76
C THR A 346 -6.28 -4.02 44.80
N ASP A 347 -5.88 -4.81 45.81
CA ASP A 347 -4.71 -5.70 45.78
C ASP A 347 -5.00 -6.98 44.96
N SER A 348 -4.09 -7.47 44.10
CA SER A 348 -3.92 -8.93 43.77
C SER A 348 -2.93 -9.21 42.61
N GLN A 349 -2.02 -10.18 42.83
CA GLN A 349 -1.25 -10.86 41.77
C GLN A 349 -2.16 -11.84 41.02
N ILE A 350 -2.10 -11.85 39.68
CA ILE A 350 -2.92 -12.74 38.81
C ILE A 350 -2.75 -14.21 39.20
N SER A 351 -3.86 -14.86 39.53
CA SER A 351 -3.93 -16.27 39.91
C SER A 351 -4.04 -17.18 38.67
N VAL A 352 -3.80 -18.48 38.83
CA VAL A 352 -3.99 -19.46 37.73
C VAL A 352 -5.45 -19.49 37.28
N VAL A 353 -6.40 -19.26 38.20
CA VAL A 353 -7.84 -19.24 37.93
C VAL A 353 -8.21 -18.07 37.01
N ASP A 354 -7.56 -16.92 37.17
CA ASP A 354 -7.79 -15.77 36.30
C ASP A 354 -7.29 -16.04 34.88
N ILE A 355 -6.17 -16.73 34.74
CA ILE A 355 -5.62 -17.11 33.44
C ILE A 355 -6.50 -18.17 32.77
N GLN A 356 -7.04 -19.14 33.53
CA GLN A 356 -8.02 -20.10 33.02
C GLN A 356 -9.26 -19.39 32.48
N ARG A 357 -9.80 -18.41 33.22
CA ARG A 357 -10.92 -17.60 32.76
C ARG A 357 -10.60 -16.79 31.51
N MET A 358 -9.38 -16.27 31.39
CA MET A 358 -8.92 -15.56 30.19
C MET A 358 -8.83 -16.49 28.98
N LEU A 359 -8.30 -17.70 29.17
CA LEU A 359 -8.25 -18.74 28.13
C LEU A 359 -9.65 -19.12 27.65
N GLU A 360 -10.57 -19.38 28.58
CA GLU A 360 -11.97 -19.70 28.30
C GLU A 360 -12.71 -18.53 27.63
N ALA A 361 -12.33 -17.29 27.93
CA ALA A 361 -12.86 -16.07 27.30
C ALA A 361 -12.23 -15.77 25.93
N GLY A 362 -11.34 -16.63 25.41
CA GLY A 362 -10.78 -16.52 24.05
C GLY A 362 -9.40 -15.88 23.96
N MET A 363 -8.63 -15.82 25.06
CA MET A 363 -7.23 -15.40 25.01
C MET A 363 -6.39 -16.43 24.25
N ASN A 364 -5.86 -16.01 23.10
CA ASN A 364 -5.08 -16.86 22.20
C ASN A 364 -3.59 -16.51 22.14
N ILE A 365 -3.16 -15.35 22.67
CA ILE A 365 -1.75 -14.91 22.68
C ILE A 365 -1.39 -14.25 24.02
N ALA A 366 -0.35 -14.77 24.69
CA ALA A 366 0.27 -14.19 25.88
C ALA A 366 1.59 -13.48 25.53
N ARG A 367 1.65 -12.16 25.70
CA ARG A 367 2.83 -11.34 25.35
C ARG A 367 3.68 -10.96 26.56
N PHE A 368 4.98 -11.25 26.51
CA PHE A 368 5.98 -10.95 27.54
C PHE A 368 6.89 -9.79 27.13
N LYS A 369 6.92 -8.73 27.94
CA LYS A 369 7.80 -7.57 27.75
C LYS A 369 9.13 -7.76 28.48
N LEU A 370 10.25 -7.50 27.81
CA LEU A 370 11.59 -7.72 28.36
C LEU A 370 12.06 -6.69 29.40
N SER A 371 11.32 -5.59 29.60
CA SER A 371 11.84 -4.39 30.27
C SER A 371 11.73 -4.33 31.80
N SER A 372 10.96 -5.20 32.47
CA SER A 372 10.58 -4.92 33.88
C SER A 372 10.41 -6.13 34.82
N SER A 373 10.77 -7.34 34.42
CA SER A 373 10.65 -8.52 35.30
C SER A 373 11.85 -9.47 35.18
N THR A 374 12.17 -10.11 36.30
CA THR A 374 13.29 -11.05 36.43
C THR A 374 13.03 -12.34 35.65
N ARG A 375 14.09 -13.08 35.32
CA ARG A 375 13.99 -14.40 34.67
C ARG A 375 13.08 -15.36 35.44
N GLY A 376 13.15 -15.34 36.78
CA GLY A 376 12.35 -16.21 37.65
C GLY A 376 10.84 -15.87 37.65
N GLU A 377 10.48 -14.59 37.66
CA GLU A 377 9.06 -14.16 37.60
C GLU A 377 8.39 -14.54 36.28
N LYS A 378 9.14 -14.45 35.18
CA LYS A 378 8.67 -14.82 33.83
C LYS A 378 8.42 -16.33 33.73
N MET A 379 9.32 -17.16 34.27
CA MET A 379 9.13 -18.63 34.33
C MET A 379 7.92 -19.03 35.19
N ARG A 380 7.67 -18.31 36.29
CA ARG A 380 6.48 -18.51 37.13
C ARG A 380 5.18 -18.15 36.40
N LEU A 381 5.18 -17.13 35.54
CA LEU A 381 3.98 -16.75 34.77
C LEU A 381 3.72 -17.72 33.60
N LEU A 382 4.78 -18.15 32.90
CA LEU A 382 4.69 -19.17 31.85
C LEU A 382 4.12 -20.50 32.38
N SER A 383 4.67 -21.00 33.50
CA SER A 383 4.16 -22.22 34.13
C SER A 383 2.71 -22.10 34.63
N LYS A 384 2.24 -20.90 35.01
CA LYS A 384 0.84 -20.67 35.35
C LYS A 384 -0.07 -20.73 34.11
N ILE A 385 0.39 -20.23 32.95
CA ILE A 385 -0.34 -20.28 31.68
C ILE A 385 -0.44 -21.72 31.16
N GLU A 386 0.65 -22.49 31.23
CA GLU A 386 0.65 -23.90 30.86
C GLU A 386 -0.32 -24.71 31.72
N LYS A 387 -0.29 -24.51 33.04
CA LYS A 387 -1.25 -25.17 33.96
C LYS A 387 -2.70 -24.78 33.67
N ALA A 388 -2.95 -23.52 33.30
CA ALA A 388 -4.28 -23.07 32.93
C ALA A 388 -4.76 -23.71 31.62
N ALA A 389 -3.88 -23.83 30.62
CA ALA A 389 -4.18 -24.47 29.34
C ALA A 389 -4.48 -25.96 29.49
N VAL A 390 -3.68 -26.70 30.29
CA VAL A 390 -3.92 -28.12 30.59
C VAL A 390 -5.29 -28.32 31.25
N PHE A 391 -5.65 -27.46 32.21
CA PHE A 391 -6.97 -27.51 32.84
C PHE A 391 -8.10 -27.29 31.82
N CYS A 392 -7.95 -26.33 30.90
CA CYS A 392 -8.96 -26.11 29.85
C CYS A 392 -9.04 -27.30 28.87
N CYS A 393 -7.91 -27.97 28.55
CA CYS A 393 -7.92 -29.22 27.78
C CYS A 393 -8.77 -30.30 28.46
N GLU A 394 -8.52 -30.56 29.75
CA GLU A 394 -9.23 -31.57 30.53
C GLU A 394 -10.71 -31.23 30.70
N LYS A 395 -11.05 -29.96 30.95
CA LYS A 395 -12.43 -29.52 31.19
C LYS A 395 -13.31 -29.59 29.94
N TYR A 396 -12.76 -29.31 28.76
CA TYR A 396 -13.51 -29.28 27.49
C TYR A 396 -13.25 -30.50 26.59
N ASP A 397 -12.53 -31.51 27.09
CA ASP A 397 -12.19 -32.74 26.39
C ASP A 397 -11.52 -32.50 25.03
N VAL A 398 -10.52 -31.62 25.02
CA VAL A 398 -9.71 -31.29 23.83
C VAL A 398 -8.25 -31.63 24.08
N ASN A 399 -7.60 -32.25 23.09
CA ASN A 399 -6.22 -32.71 23.21
C ASN A 399 -5.20 -31.56 23.39
N ASN A 400 -5.55 -30.34 22.99
CA ASN A 400 -4.66 -29.18 23.10
C ASN A 400 -5.46 -27.87 23.13
N TRP A 401 -5.08 -26.95 24.02
CA TRP A 401 -5.68 -25.62 24.12
C TRP A 401 -4.79 -24.59 23.42
N PRO A 402 -5.24 -23.95 22.33
CA PRO A 402 -4.36 -23.15 21.48
C PRO A 402 -4.07 -21.77 22.11
N ILE A 403 -2.90 -21.64 22.76
CA ILE A 403 -2.35 -20.36 23.23
C ILE A 403 -0.90 -20.15 22.77
N ALA A 404 -0.62 -19.03 22.12
CA ALA A 404 0.72 -18.65 21.69
C ALA A 404 1.41 -17.74 22.72
N SER A 405 2.75 -17.85 22.84
CA SER A 405 3.56 -16.97 23.70
C SER A 405 4.46 -16.06 22.84
N CYS A 406 4.48 -14.75 23.12
CA CYS A 406 5.21 -13.76 22.33
C CYS A 406 6.25 -13.01 23.19
N LEU A 407 7.51 -12.91 22.73
CA LEU A 407 8.60 -12.20 23.42
C LEU A 407 8.99 -10.91 22.67
N THR A 408 9.13 -9.78 23.37
CA THR A 408 9.51 -8.49 22.76
C THR A 408 10.99 -8.13 23.00
N LEU A 409 11.87 -8.26 22.00
CA LEU A 409 13.32 -7.91 22.06
C LEU A 409 13.58 -6.40 22.14
N LYS A 410 14.75 -6.00 22.65
CA LYS A 410 15.15 -4.59 22.78
C LYS A 410 15.75 -4.09 21.46
N THR A 411 15.41 -2.87 21.04
CA THR A 411 16.07 -2.19 19.91
C THR A 411 17.27 -1.38 20.41
N CYS A 412 18.36 -1.32 19.61
CA CYS A 412 19.63 -0.66 19.94
C CYS A 412 19.50 0.88 20.08
N ILE A 413 18.98 1.33 21.22
CA ILE A 413 18.91 2.74 21.61
C ILE A 413 20.11 3.04 22.50
N ALA A 414 21.03 3.91 22.04
CA ALA A 414 22.11 4.44 22.85
C ALA A 414 21.55 5.37 23.91
N LYS A 415 22.04 5.25 25.14
CA LYS A 415 21.59 6.03 26.29
C LYS A 415 22.75 6.65 27.02
N THR A 416 22.51 7.74 27.73
CA THR A 416 23.46 8.29 28.68
C THR A 416 23.57 7.41 29.92
N GLY A 417 24.64 7.60 30.68
CA GLY A 417 24.82 6.94 31.97
C GLY A 417 23.96 7.53 33.08
N LEU A 418 24.24 7.09 34.31
CA LEU A 418 23.69 7.68 35.52
C LEU A 418 24.49 8.94 35.88
N LEU A 419 23.79 9.95 36.39
CA LEU A 419 24.39 11.18 36.87
C LEU A 419 25.20 10.95 38.14
N GLU A 420 26.33 11.65 38.25
CA GLU A 420 27.16 11.64 39.45
C GLU A 420 26.34 12.17 40.66
N ASN A 421 26.66 11.70 41.86
CA ASN A 421 25.99 12.12 43.11
C ASN A 421 24.47 11.87 43.21
N ASN A 422 23.89 10.99 42.37
CA ASN A 422 22.44 10.72 42.32
C ASN A 422 21.60 11.99 42.08
N GLU A 423 22.14 12.97 41.35
CA GLU A 423 21.37 14.14 40.95
C GLU A 423 20.22 13.73 40.02
N ASP A 424 19.05 14.35 40.18
CA ASP A 424 17.91 14.12 39.29
C ASP A 424 18.20 14.65 37.87
N PHE A 425 19.03 15.70 37.77
CA PHE A 425 19.42 16.32 36.51
C PHE A 425 20.66 17.22 36.62
N ILE A 426 21.35 17.41 35.48
CA ILE A 426 22.36 18.46 35.29
C ILE A 426 21.96 19.39 34.14
N ILE A 427 22.42 20.64 34.18
CA ILE A 427 22.19 21.62 33.10
C ILE A 427 23.48 21.80 32.30
N LEU A 428 23.40 21.61 30.99
CA LEU A 428 24.46 21.93 30.04
C LEU A 428 24.21 23.31 29.44
N GLU A 429 25.20 24.19 29.50
CA GLU A 429 25.11 25.56 29.01
C GLU A 429 25.55 25.66 27.55
N THR A 430 24.91 26.54 26.79
CA THR A 430 25.24 26.75 25.37
C THR A 430 26.65 27.33 25.24
N ASN A 431 27.36 26.94 24.18
CA ASN A 431 28.77 27.27 23.93
C ASN A 431 29.78 26.70 24.93
N THR A 432 29.40 25.70 25.74
CA THR A 432 30.36 24.95 26.58
C THR A 432 30.85 23.69 25.86
N GLU A 433 32.05 23.23 26.22
CA GLU A 433 32.64 22.01 25.68
C GLU A 433 32.35 20.82 26.61
N VAL A 434 31.94 19.69 26.02
CA VAL A 434 31.62 18.46 26.74
C VAL A 434 32.23 17.28 26.01
N ILE A 435 32.79 16.33 26.76
CA ILE A 435 33.32 15.08 26.21
C ILE A 435 32.27 13.99 26.32
N LEU A 436 31.86 13.42 25.20
CA LEU A 436 31.08 12.18 25.18
C LEU A 436 32.06 11.02 25.11
N PHE A 437 31.91 10.04 26.00
CA PHE A 437 32.83 8.91 26.07
C PHE A 437 32.09 7.59 26.30
N TYR A 438 32.71 6.48 25.88
CA TYR A 438 32.28 5.14 26.24
C TYR A 438 33.32 4.48 27.14
N ASP A 439 33.02 4.39 28.44
CA ASP A 439 33.73 3.55 29.40
C ASP A 439 32.73 3.05 30.44
N ILE A 440 32.47 1.74 30.43
CA ILE A 440 31.43 1.12 31.27
C ILE A 440 31.73 1.25 32.77
N LEU A 441 33.00 1.40 33.15
CA LEU A 441 33.42 1.61 34.54
C LEU A 441 33.01 2.99 35.08
N LEU A 442 32.69 3.91 34.19
CA LEU A 442 32.31 5.29 34.49
C LEU A 442 30.83 5.57 34.16
N LEU A 443 30.01 4.53 34.00
CA LEU A 443 28.57 4.62 33.72
C LEU A 443 27.84 5.56 34.69
N ASN A 444 28.26 5.63 35.95
CA ASN A 444 27.64 6.43 37.00
C ASN A 444 28.36 7.75 37.32
N LYS A 445 29.25 8.21 36.44
CA LYS A 445 30.03 9.44 36.61
C LYS A 445 29.72 10.48 35.53
N CYS A 446 28.47 10.54 35.07
CA CYS A 446 28.06 11.58 34.13
C CYS A 446 27.94 12.92 34.85
N ASN A 447 28.63 13.94 34.35
CA ASN A 447 28.59 15.30 34.86
C ASN A 447 28.64 16.32 33.71
N LYS A 448 28.75 17.62 34.04
CA LYS A 448 28.70 18.70 33.04
C LYS A 448 29.83 18.62 32.01
N ASN A 449 30.96 18.01 32.35
CA ASN A 449 32.16 18.00 31.50
C ASN A 449 32.30 16.68 30.72
N LYS A 450 31.81 15.58 31.27
CA LYS A 450 31.94 14.24 30.67
C LYS A 450 30.63 13.46 30.79
N ILE A 451 30.13 12.94 29.67
CA ILE A 451 28.89 12.18 29.61
C ILE A 451 29.17 10.79 29.01
N PHE A 452 28.86 9.75 29.78
CA PHE A 452 28.87 8.39 29.27
C PHE A 452 27.76 8.21 28.24
N VAL A 453 28.06 7.59 27.10
CA VAL A 453 27.08 7.19 26.09
C VAL A 453 27.25 5.69 25.83
N ASP A 454 26.19 4.90 25.98
CA ASP A 454 26.15 3.44 25.75
C ASP A 454 26.27 3.09 24.26
N TYR A 455 27.40 3.47 23.66
CA TYR A 455 27.75 3.22 22.27
C TYR A 455 29.28 3.13 22.08
N PRO A 456 29.88 1.92 22.10
CA PRO A 456 31.32 1.73 22.02
C PRO A 456 31.97 2.25 20.73
N LEU A 457 31.24 2.20 19.62
CA LEU A 457 31.76 2.61 18.30
C LEU A 457 31.51 4.10 18.00
N MET A 458 31.21 4.90 19.04
CA MET A 458 30.86 6.31 18.88
C MET A 458 31.95 7.13 18.19
N ALA A 459 33.21 7.01 18.65
CA ALA A 459 34.31 7.77 18.08
C ALA A 459 34.67 7.33 16.65
N TYR A 460 34.30 6.09 16.27
CA TYR A 460 34.46 5.59 14.90
C TYR A 460 33.37 6.10 13.95
N ASP A 461 32.11 6.12 14.41
CA ASP A 461 30.97 6.46 13.56
C ASP A 461 30.71 7.96 13.43
N ILE A 462 31.12 8.74 14.43
CA ILE A 462 30.87 10.18 14.49
C ILE A 462 32.01 10.95 13.83
N LYS A 463 31.66 11.82 12.87
CA LYS A 463 32.60 12.70 12.18
C LYS A 463 32.63 14.08 12.83
N VAL A 464 33.74 14.80 12.64
CA VAL A 464 33.79 16.22 13.00
C VAL A 464 32.70 16.98 12.22
N GLY A 465 31.93 17.79 12.92
CA GLY A 465 30.75 18.50 12.41
C GLY A 465 29.42 17.75 12.59
N THR A 466 29.42 16.50 13.06
CA THR A 466 28.17 15.76 13.32
C THR A 466 27.38 16.37 14.48
N GLU A 467 26.07 16.57 14.26
CA GLU A 467 25.13 16.96 15.31
C GLU A 467 24.70 15.75 16.14
N ILE A 468 24.76 15.88 17.47
CA ILE A 468 24.35 14.87 18.44
C ILE A 468 23.28 15.47 19.33
N CYS A 469 22.17 14.77 19.45
CA CYS A 469 21.01 15.15 20.21
C CYS A 469 20.85 14.22 21.41
N ILE A 470 20.65 14.80 22.59
CA ILE A 470 20.40 14.07 23.83
C ILE A 470 19.05 14.51 24.38
N ALA A 471 18.30 13.55 24.93
CA ALA A 471 16.96 13.76 25.49
C ALA A 471 15.99 14.38 24.46
N GLU A 472 15.81 13.71 23.32
CA GLU A 472 14.82 14.11 22.29
C GLU A 472 15.01 15.56 21.78
N ASP A 473 16.26 15.94 21.46
CA ASP A 473 16.66 17.28 20.97
C ASP A 473 16.52 18.42 22.01
N GLU A 474 16.33 18.09 23.29
CA GLU A 474 16.45 19.07 24.38
C GLU A 474 17.87 19.62 24.48
N ILE A 475 18.88 18.76 24.26
CA ILE A 475 20.30 19.13 24.22
C ILE A 475 20.83 18.82 22.82
N ASN A 476 21.43 19.82 22.18
CA ASN A 476 22.17 19.63 20.93
C ASN A 476 23.65 19.92 21.13
N LEU A 477 24.46 19.03 20.58
CA LEU A 477 25.91 19.09 20.60
C LEU A 477 26.40 18.98 19.16
N THR A 478 27.53 19.60 18.85
CA THR A 478 28.24 19.39 17.59
C THR A 478 29.62 18.87 17.88
N CYS A 479 29.98 17.74 17.25
CA CYS A 479 31.31 17.15 17.38
C CYS A 479 32.36 18.11 16.78
N ILE A 480 33.35 18.52 17.57
CA ILE A 480 34.42 19.42 17.15
C ILE A 480 35.74 18.69 16.89
N SER A 481 36.00 17.61 17.64
CA SER A 481 37.18 16.78 17.44
C SER A 481 36.97 15.39 18.00
N ILE A 482 37.59 14.39 17.38
CA ILE A 482 37.70 13.04 17.95
C ILE A 482 38.92 13.07 18.90
N VAL A 483 38.73 12.68 20.17
CA VAL A 483 39.77 12.76 21.19
C VAL A 483 40.61 11.49 21.19
N ASP A 484 39.94 10.33 21.21
CA ASP A 484 40.55 9.00 21.14
C ASP A 484 39.55 7.99 20.53
N GLU A 485 39.88 6.68 20.55
CA GLU A 485 39.05 5.61 19.98
C GLU A 485 37.69 5.40 20.66
N SER A 486 37.45 6.03 21.81
CA SER A 486 36.25 5.86 22.65
C SER A 486 35.55 7.17 23.02
N SER A 487 36.18 8.31 22.73
CA SER A 487 35.71 9.62 23.17
C SER A 487 35.78 10.69 22.08
N ILE A 488 34.77 11.55 22.09
CA ILE A 488 34.62 12.68 21.19
C ILE A 488 34.39 13.95 21.99
N LYS A 489 34.96 15.05 21.49
CA LYS A 489 34.76 16.36 22.05
C LYS A 489 33.66 17.05 21.27
N CYS A 490 32.68 17.58 21.98
CA CYS A 490 31.56 18.29 21.40
C CYS A 490 31.41 19.68 22.00
N VAL A 491 30.89 20.62 21.23
CA VAL A 491 30.41 21.91 21.73
C VAL A 491 28.89 21.86 21.85
N VAL A 492 28.35 22.38 22.95
CA VAL A 492 26.91 22.47 23.18
C VAL A 492 26.36 23.59 22.30
N THR A 493 25.63 23.25 21.24
CA THR A 493 24.95 24.21 20.36
C THR A 493 23.60 24.63 20.91
N LYS A 494 22.96 23.77 21.71
CA LYS A 494 21.74 24.09 22.47
C LYS A 494 21.82 23.45 23.86
N GLY A 495 21.93 24.28 24.89
CA GLY A 495 21.92 23.85 26.28
C GLY A 495 20.55 23.33 26.73
N GLY A 496 20.53 22.43 27.71
CA GLY A 496 19.32 21.76 28.17
C GLY A 496 19.53 20.90 29.42
N LYS A 497 18.45 20.26 29.88
CA LYS A 497 18.41 19.45 31.09
C LYS A 497 18.77 17.99 30.76
N LEU A 498 19.89 17.50 31.26
CA LEU A 498 20.26 16.10 31.12
C LEU A 498 19.76 15.30 32.32
N THR A 499 19.06 14.20 32.08
CA THR A 499 18.65 13.23 33.12
C THR A 499 19.37 11.89 32.92
N SER A 500 19.43 11.07 33.97
CA SER A 500 19.99 9.72 33.91
C SER A 500 19.27 8.87 32.83
N MET A 501 20.03 8.08 32.08
CA MET A 501 19.50 7.17 31.05
C MET A 501 18.74 7.83 29.89
N SER A 502 19.06 9.09 29.60
CA SER A 502 18.51 9.85 28.47
C SER A 502 18.91 9.24 27.13
N VAL A 503 18.04 9.31 26.14
CA VAL A 503 18.32 8.77 24.80
C VAL A 503 19.31 9.66 24.06
N VAL A 504 20.27 9.04 23.37
CA VAL A 504 21.28 9.72 22.55
C VAL A 504 21.10 9.36 21.08
N CYS A 505 21.07 10.38 20.21
CA CYS A 505 20.93 10.24 18.77
C CYS A 505 22.01 11.08 18.07
N ALA A 506 22.69 10.53 17.08
CA ALA A 506 23.60 11.28 16.23
C ALA A 506 22.97 11.42 14.84
N ARG A 507 22.84 12.65 14.35
CA ARG A 507 22.17 12.99 13.09
C ARG A 507 23.10 12.74 11.91
N ASN A 508 22.54 12.20 10.83
CA ASN A 508 23.25 11.91 9.58
C ASN A 508 24.48 10.99 9.72
N THR A 509 24.56 10.21 10.80
CA THR A 509 25.63 9.23 11.04
C THR A 509 25.18 7.80 10.74
N LYS A 510 25.99 7.09 9.96
CA LYS A 510 25.83 5.65 9.74
C LYS A 510 26.37 4.90 10.95
N ARG A 511 25.56 4.03 11.56
CA ARG A 511 25.99 3.20 12.68
C ARG A 511 26.68 1.93 12.17
N SER A 512 27.87 1.65 12.69
CA SER A 512 28.63 0.43 12.39
C SER A 512 28.32 -0.73 13.34
N ALA A 513 27.67 -0.48 14.48
CA ALA A 513 27.29 -1.54 15.42
C ALA A 513 26.14 -2.43 14.90
N PRO A 514 26.17 -3.75 15.13
CA PRO A 514 25.09 -4.65 14.76
C PRO A 514 23.77 -4.32 15.49
N LEU A 515 22.65 -4.44 14.78
CA LEU A 515 21.28 -4.16 15.26
C LEU A 515 20.76 -5.13 16.34
N VAL A 516 21.54 -6.15 16.72
CA VAL A 516 21.16 -7.22 17.65
C VAL A 516 22.30 -7.44 18.65
N THR A 517 22.02 -7.39 19.97
CA THR A 517 23.04 -7.57 21.02
C THR A 517 23.21 -9.04 21.42
N LYS A 518 24.34 -9.40 22.04
CA LYS A 518 24.59 -10.76 22.56
C LYS A 518 23.52 -11.22 23.57
N LYS A 519 22.94 -10.30 24.36
CA LYS A 519 21.81 -10.57 25.27
C LYS A 519 20.50 -10.84 24.52
N ASP A 520 20.30 -10.22 23.36
CA ASP A 520 19.16 -10.53 22.49
C ASP A 520 19.33 -11.91 21.87
N PHE A 521 20.56 -12.28 21.45
CA PHE A 521 20.87 -13.63 20.98
C PHE A 521 20.63 -14.71 22.05
N GLU A 522 21.10 -14.52 23.28
CA GLU A 522 20.89 -15.48 24.38
C GLU A 522 19.40 -15.72 24.69
N MET A 523 18.56 -14.70 24.59
CA MET A 523 17.11 -14.80 24.81
C MET A 523 16.35 -15.35 23.59
N VAL A 524 16.83 -15.08 22.37
CA VAL A 524 16.36 -15.75 21.15
C VAL A 524 16.70 -17.24 21.21
N GLN A 525 17.87 -17.60 21.70
CA GLN A 525 18.29 -18.98 21.90
C GLN A 525 17.40 -19.68 22.94
N LEU A 526 17.10 -19.02 24.06
CA LEU A 526 16.13 -19.50 25.06
C LEU A 526 14.70 -19.66 24.50
N ALA A 527 14.29 -18.81 23.56
CA ALA A 527 13.01 -18.94 22.87
C ALA A 527 13.00 -20.05 21.80
N LEU A 528 14.15 -20.32 21.18
CA LEU A 528 14.37 -21.42 20.23
C LEU A 528 14.41 -22.78 20.93
N ASP A 529 15.00 -22.85 22.13
CA ASP A 529 15.08 -24.06 22.96
C ASP A 529 13.69 -24.58 23.40
N HIS A 530 12.64 -23.75 23.34
CA HIS A 530 11.27 -24.06 23.77
C HIS A 530 10.21 -24.20 22.63
N GLN A 531 10.63 -24.36 21.37
CA GLN A 531 9.81 -24.76 20.19
C GLN A 531 8.56 -23.91 19.82
N ALA A 532 8.69 -23.08 18.78
CA ALA A 532 7.62 -22.86 17.79
C ALA A 532 8.27 -22.62 16.40
N GLY A 533 8.08 -23.58 15.51
CA GLY A 533 8.75 -23.64 14.21
C GLY A 533 8.18 -22.73 13.12
N LYS A 534 9.08 -22.49 12.14
CA LYS A 534 8.91 -22.02 10.75
C LYS A 534 9.04 -20.51 10.45
N SER A 535 10.24 -20.20 9.96
CA SER A 535 10.62 -19.35 8.81
C SER A 535 10.01 -17.96 8.66
N LEU A 536 10.81 -16.94 9.03
CA LEU A 536 10.66 -15.56 8.59
C LEU A 536 11.07 -15.45 7.11
N HIS A 537 10.11 -15.21 6.20
CA HIS A 537 10.40 -14.88 4.80
C HIS A 537 10.27 -13.37 4.56
N ILE A 538 11.30 -12.82 3.91
CA ILE A 538 11.46 -11.44 3.49
C ILE A 538 10.97 -11.30 2.02
N SER A 539 10.36 -10.16 1.71
CA SER A 539 9.81 -9.68 0.43
C SER A 539 8.53 -10.39 -0.05
N GLY A 540 7.43 -9.64 -0.13
CA GLY A 540 6.24 -10.05 -0.87
C GLY A 540 5.60 -8.81 -1.47
N GLY A 541 5.28 -8.86 -2.76
CA GLY A 541 4.49 -7.85 -3.42
C GLY A 541 3.03 -7.90 -2.98
N VAL A 542 2.23 -6.96 -3.48
CA VAL A 542 0.80 -7.05 -3.20
C VAL A 542 0.25 -8.28 -3.88
N PHE A 543 -0.50 -9.08 -3.12
CA PHE A 543 -1.08 -10.36 -3.50
C PHE A 543 -0.09 -11.52 -3.68
N THR A 544 1.22 -11.37 -3.48
CA THR A 544 2.14 -12.53 -3.65
C THR A 544 1.87 -13.63 -2.64
N ILE A 545 1.55 -13.29 -1.38
CA ILE A 545 1.21 -14.27 -0.35
C ILE A 545 -0.24 -14.73 -0.57
N ALA A 546 -1.13 -13.79 -0.88
CA ALA A 546 -2.54 -14.08 -1.10
C ALA A 546 -2.77 -15.03 -2.29
N LEU A 547 -2.07 -14.85 -3.40
CA LEU A 547 -2.15 -15.73 -4.59
C LEU A 547 -1.58 -17.14 -4.33
N LYS A 548 -0.64 -17.27 -3.38
CA LYS A 548 -0.06 -18.56 -2.98
C LYS A 548 -0.88 -19.30 -1.93
N THR A 549 -1.53 -18.58 -1.03
CA THR A 549 -2.18 -19.15 0.16
C THR A 549 -3.70 -19.04 0.16
N GLY A 550 -4.28 -18.22 -0.71
CA GLY A 550 -5.70 -17.82 -0.67
C GLY A 550 -6.01 -16.77 0.40
N CYS A 551 -5.06 -16.45 1.30
CA CYS A 551 -5.27 -15.56 2.44
C CYS A 551 -4.39 -14.31 2.36
N PHE A 552 -5.00 -13.15 2.60
CA PHE A 552 -4.27 -11.90 2.71
C PHE A 552 -3.43 -11.84 3.99
N SER A 553 -2.20 -11.37 3.87
CA SER A 553 -1.41 -10.91 5.02
C SER A 553 -1.84 -9.51 5.47
N ASN A 554 -1.60 -9.16 6.74
CA ASN A 554 -1.91 -7.82 7.27
C ASN A 554 -1.26 -6.68 6.47
N HIS A 555 -0.07 -6.93 5.91
CA HIS A 555 0.63 -5.96 5.06
C HIS A 555 -0.08 -5.77 3.71
N GLU A 556 -0.48 -6.86 3.04
CA GLU A 556 -1.22 -6.78 1.77
C GLU A 556 -2.59 -6.10 1.97
N ILE A 557 -3.29 -6.36 3.08
CA ILE A 557 -4.55 -5.66 3.41
C ILE A 557 -4.30 -4.15 3.52
N SER A 558 -3.26 -3.75 4.24
CA SER A 558 -2.90 -2.33 4.41
C SER A 558 -2.56 -1.68 3.07
N ASP A 559 -1.80 -2.36 2.20
CA ASP A 559 -1.40 -1.85 0.89
C ASP A 559 -2.60 -1.67 -0.03
N VAL A 560 -3.46 -2.68 -0.14
CA VAL A 560 -4.72 -2.62 -0.90
C VAL A 560 -5.62 -1.51 -0.37
N THR A 561 -5.71 -1.38 0.96
CA THR A 561 -6.52 -0.34 1.61
C THR A 561 -6.04 1.05 1.26
N ASN A 562 -4.74 1.31 1.40
CA ASN A 562 -4.15 2.60 1.05
C ASN A 562 -4.31 2.90 -0.44
N ALA A 563 -4.11 1.92 -1.32
CA ALA A 563 -4.33 2.09 -2.75
C ALA A 563 -5.79 2.46 -3.11
N ILE A 564 -6.78 1.88 -2.42
CA ILE A 564 -8.21 2.25 -2.60
C ILE A 564 -8.44 3.71 -2.17
N ILE A 565 -7.85 4.14 -1.05
CA ILE A 565 -7.90 5.50 -0.50
C ILE A 565 -7.22 6.50 -1.44
N ASP A 566 -6.03 6.16 -1.94
CA ASP A 566 -5.25 6.94 -2.92
C ASP A 566 -5.98 7.06 -4.25
N GLY A 567 -7.04 6.29 -4.45
CA GLY A 567 -7.92 6.41 -5.59
C GLY A 567 -7.49 5.54 -6.76
N VAL A 568 -6.95 4.34 -6.53
CA VAL A 568 -6.71 3.40 -7.63
C VAL A 568 -8.02 3.06 -8.35
N SER A 569 -7.95 2.82 -9.66
CA SER A 569 -9.07 2.37 -10.51
C SER A 569 -9.22 0.86 -10.53
N GLY A 570 -8.11 0.13 -10.34
CA GLY A 570 -8.11 -1.32 -10.20
C GLY A 570 -6.72 -1.85 -9.88
N PHE A 571 -6.66 -3.13 -9.55
CA PHE A 571 -5.44 -3.86 -9.24
C PHE A 571 -5.08 -4.81 -10.37
N ILE A 572 -3.78 -5.00 -10.63
CA ILE A 572 -3.29 -6.03 -11.54
C ILE A 572 -2.71 -7.15 -10.70
N LEU A 573 -3.23 -8.37 -10.91
CA LEU A 573 -2.77 -9.58 -10.25
C LEU A 573 -1.70 -10.27 -11.10
N GLU A 574 -0.70 -10.83 -10.43
CA GLU A 574 0.30 -11.68 -11.08
C GLU A 574 -0.29 -13.06 -11.44
N GLU A 575 0.45 -13.77 -12.28
CA GLU A 575 0.16 -15.17 -12.63
C GLU A 575 0.15 -16.07 -11.39
N SER A 576 -0.92 -16.86 -11.22
CA SER A 576 -0.99 -17.93 -10.23
C SER A 576 -1.55 -19.21 -10.85
N TYR A 577 -1.00 -20.35 -10.44
CA TYR A 577 -1.38 -21.67 -10.94
C TYR A 577 -2.56 -22.30 -10.17
N ASN A 578 -3.00 -21.70 -9.06
CA ASN A 578 -4.12 -22.21 -8.26
C ASN A 578 -5.37 -21.32 -8.44
N PRO A 579 -6.40 -21.78 -9.19
CA PRO A 579 -7.64 -21.05 -9.40
C PRO A 579 -8.39 -20.71 -8.10
N ASP A 580 -8.37 -21.60 -7.10
CA ASP A 580 -9.12 -21.42 -5.86
C ASP A 580 -8.57 -20.22 -5.07
N ASN A 581 -7.24 -20.10 -5.00
CA ASN A 581 -6.59 -18.94 -4.39
C ASN A 581 -6.94 -17.65 -5.12
N ILE A 582 -7.02 -17.67 -6.46
CA ILE A 582 -7.41 -16.48 -7.24
C ILE A 582 -8.83 -16.05 -6.88
N ILE A 583 -9.75 -17.00 -6.75
CA ILE A 583 -11.14 -16.73 -6.37
C ILE A 583 -11.21 -16.09 -4.98
N GLU A 584 -10.52 -16.66 -3.99
CA GLU A 584 -10.44 -16.10 -2.64
C GLU A 584 -9.83 -14.69 -2.62
N VAL A 585 -8.76 -14.47 -3.39
CA VAL A 585 -8.14 -13.14 -3.55
C VAL A 585 -9.13 -12.13 -4.14
N LEU A 586 -9.87 -12.51 -5.18
CA LEU A 586 -10.89 -11.65 -5.79
C LEU A 586 -12.03 -11.32 -4.81
N HIS A 587 -12.46 -12.29 -4.00
CA HIS A 587 -13.44 -12.07 -2.93
C HIS A 587 -12.91 -11.09 -1.87
N GLY A 588 -11.68 -11.29 -1.40
CA GLY A 588 -11.06 -10.39 -0.42
C GLY A 588 -10.89 -8.95 -0.94
N ILE A 589 -10.49 -8.77 -2.20
CA ILE A 589 -10.43 -7.43 -2.83
C ILE A 589 -11.81 -6.80 -2.87
N ASN A 590 -12.84 -7.57 -3.25
CA ASN A 590 -14.21 -7.08 -3.32
C ASN A 590 -14.73 -6.59 -1.96
N GLU A 591 -14.51 -7.36 -0.89
CA GLU A 591 -14.88 -6.97 0.48
C GLU A 591 -14.14 -5.70 0.96
N LEU A 592 -12.84 -5.60 0.65
CA LEU A 592 -12.05 -4.41 0.97
C LEU A 592 -12.56 -3.17 0.22
N CYS A 593 -12.81 -3.28 -1.08
CA CYS A 593 -13.42 -2.20 -1.86
C CYS A 593 -14.77 -1.78 -1.27
N TYR A 594 -15.66 -2.74 -1.02
CA TYR A 594 -16.99 -2.46 -0.46
C TYR A 594 -16.92 -1.71 0.89
N THR A 595 -15.94 -2.04 1.72
CA THR A 595 -15.75 -1.42 3.04
C THR A 595 -15.12 -0.02 2.96
N ILE A 596 -14.16 0.18 2.05
CA ILE A 596 -13.29 1.36 2.06
C ILE A 596 -13.79 2.46 1.13
N GLU A 597 -14.35 2.12 -0.04
CA GLU A 597 -14.79 3.11 -1.02
C GLU A 597 -15.79 4.16 -0.47
N PRO A 598 -16.76 3.79 0.39
CA PRO A 598 -17.67 4.76 1.00
C PRO A 598 -16.97 5.79 1.90
N LEU A 599 -15.82 5.43 2.50
CA LEU A 599 -15.05 6.32 3.37
C LEU A 599 -14.29 7.39 2.56
N VAL A 600 -13.90 7.06 1.34
CA VAL A 600 -13.08 7.92 0.45
C VAL A 600 -13.94 8.88 -0.36
N THR A 601 -15.16 8.48 -0.70
CA THR A 601 -16.12 9.23 -1.54
C THR A 601 -16.96 10.25 -0.74
N SER A 602 -16.49 10.65 0.45
CA SER A 602 -17.23 11.56 1.32
C SER A 602 -17.51 12.92 0.69
N LYS A 603 -18.60 13.57 1.12
CA LYS A 603 -19.00 14.93 0.67
C LYS A 603 -17.90 15.99 0.85
N ILE A 604 -16.95 15.77 1.75
CA ILE A 604 -15.80 16.65 2.00
C ILE A 604 -14.79 16.56 0.85
N CYS A 605 -14.52 15.34 0.36
CA CYS A 605 -13.62 15.11 -0.77
C CYS A 605 -14.15 15.77 -2.06
N TYR A 606 -15.46 15.68 -2.30
CA TYR A 606 -16.10 16.27 -3.47
C TYR A 606 -15.89 17.79 -3.58
N LYS A 607 -16.06 18.54 -2.48
CA LYS A 607 -15.88 20.00 -2.49
C LYS A 607 -14.47 20.41 -2.91
N ARG A 608 -13.45 19.74 -2.35
CA ARG A 608 -12.04 19.99 -2.70
C ARG A 608 -11.78 19.77 -4.19
N ILE A 609 -12.35 18.70 -4.76
CA ILE A 609 -12.19 18.39 -6.18
C ILE A 609 -12.82 19.48 -7.06
N ILE A 610 -13.99 20.00 -6.69
CA ILE A 610 -14.61 21.10 -7.44
C ILE A 610 -13.75 22.36 -7.40
N ASP A 611 -13.17 22.68 -6.24
CA ASP A 611 -12.34 23.88 -6.06
C ASP A 611 -11.06 23.85 -6.92
N GLU A 612 -10.63 22.68 -7.40
CA GLU A 612 -9.49 22.53 -8.32
C GLU A 612 -9.80 22.88 -9.78
N PHE A 613 -11.08 22.95 -10.17
CA PHE A 613 -11.45 23.27 -11.55
C PHE A 613 -11.11 24.72 -11.89
N LYS A 614 -10.31 24.91 -12.95
CA LYS A 614 -10.00 26.25 -13.48
C LYS A 614 -11.16 26.75 -14.32
N MET A 615 -11.77 27.85 -13.90
CA MET A 615 -12.80 28.55 -14.67
C MET A 615 -12.17 29.41 -15.79
N PRO A 616 -12.82 29.55 -16.95
CA PRO A 616 -14.09 28.93 -17.34
C PRO A 616 -13.91 27.46 -17.74
N ILE A 617 -14.87 26.62 -17.33
CA ILE A 617 -14.98 25.22 -17.75
C ILE A 617 -15.84 25.08 -19.01
N ASN A 618 -15.72 23.97 -19.73
CA ASN A 618 -16.56 23.73 -20.90
C ASN A 618 -17.98 23.23 -20.50
N ALA A 619 -18.93 23.28 -21.44
CA ALA A 619 -20.33 22.94 -21.16
C ALA A 619 -20.55 21.48 -20.74
N ALA A 620 -19.74 20.54 -21.26
CA ALA A 620 -19.81 19.14 -20.87
C ALA A 620 -19.36 18.93 -19.42
N GLU A 621 -18.27 19.59 -19.02
CA GLU A 621 -17.77 19.62 -17.64
C GLU A 621 -18.77 20.26 -16.69
N ALA A 622 -19.34 21.41 -17.07
CA ALA A 622 -20.35 22.10 -16.25
C ALA A 622 -21.58 21.22 -16.00
N THR A 623 -22.04 20.51 -17.03
CA THR A 623 -23.18 19.58 -16.91
C THR A 623 -22.82 18.37 -16.06
N ALA A 624 -21.61 17.83 -16.20
CA ALA A 624 -21.14 16.71 -15.38
C ALA A 624 -21.00 17.12 -13.90
N ILE A 625 -20.45 18.30 -13.60
CA ILE A 625 -20.36 18.85 -12.24
C ILE A 625 -21.76 19.01 -11.65
N SER A 626 -22.69 19.56 -12.42
CA SER A 626 -24.09 19.70 -12.01
C SER A 626 -24.72 18.34 -11.71
N CYS A 627 -24.48 17.33 -12.54
CA CYS A 627 -24.96 15.97 -12.33
C CYS A 627 -24.47 15.38 -11.00
N VAL A 628 -23.17 15.48 -10.70
CA VAL A 628 -22.60 14.96 -9.45
C VAL A 628 -23.08 15.76 -8.24
N THR A 629 -23.19 17.09 -8.37
CA THR A 629 -23.72 17.96 -7.31
C THR A 629 -25.13 17.55 -6.94
N ILE A 630 -26.00 17.41 -7.95
CA ILE A 630 -27.39 17.00 -7.77
C ILE A 630 -27.44 15.60 -7.14
N ALA A 631 -26.62 14.65 -7.62
CA ALA A 631 -26.55 13.30 -7.05
C ALA A 631 -26.23 13.30 -5.55
N ASN A 632 -25.23 14.09 -5.16
CA ASN A 632 -24.80 14.20 -3.78
C ASN A 632 -25.84 14.92 -2.89
N GLN A 633 -26.58 15.88 -3.45
CA GLN A 633 -27.62 16.64 -2.74
C GLN A 633 -28.91 15.82 -2.56
N THR A 634 -29.33 15.10 -3.59
CA THR A 634 -30.54 14.25 -3.54
C THR A 634 -30.28 12.87 -2.98
N ASN A 635 -29.04 12.58 -2.58
CA ASN A 635 -28.59 11.25 -2.13
C ASN A 635 -28.94 10.15 -3.14
N ALA A 636 -28.79 10.45 -4.43
CA ALA A 636 -29.07 9.51 -5.50
C ALA A 636 -28.10 8.32 -5.41
N ARG A 637 -28.61 7.10 -5.45
CA ARG A 637 -27.77 5.89 -5.34
C ARG A 637 -27.09 5.56 -6.68
N VAL A 638 -27.72 5.93 -7.78
CA VAL A 638 -27.31 5.58 -9.14
C VAL A 638 -27.40 6.79 -10.07
N ILE A 639 -26.40 6.91 -10.95
CA ILE A 639 -26.41 7.81 -12.11
C ILE A 639 -26.44 6.94 -13.38
N ILE A 640 -27.46 7.12 -14.22
CA ILE A 640 -27.63 6.39 -15.48
C ILE A 640 -27.18 7.26 -16.66
N ILE A 641 -26.32 6.71 -17.53
CA ILE A 641 -25.71 7.47 -18.64
C ILE A 641 -25.74 6.64 -19.92
N PRO A 642 -26.65 6.94 -20.86
CA PRO A 642 -26.56 6.42 -22.21
C PRO A 642 -25.32 7.01 -22.92
N THR A 643 -24.46 6.17 -23.49
CA THR A 643 -23.20 6.60 -24.11
C THR A 643 -22.93 5.91 -25.43
N VAL A 644 -22.18 6.61 -26.30
CA VAL A 644 -21.69 6.08 -27.58
C VAL A 644 -20.17 5.88 -27.53
N SER A 645 -19.43 6.85 -26.99
CA SER A 645 -17.95 6.82 -26.96
C SER A 645 -17.35 6.72 -25.56
N GLY A 646 -18.15 6.87 -24.50
CA GLY A 646 -17.65 6.89 -23.12
C GLY A 646 -16.97 8.20 -22.69
N LYS A 647 -16.80 9.20 -23.58
CA LYS A 647 -16.06 10.44 -23.26
C LYS A 647 -16.60 11.19 -22.04
N THR A 648 -17.93 11.31 -21.90
CA THR A 648 -18.57 11.98 -20.74
C THR A 648 -18.19 11.32 -19.41
N LEU A 649 -18.00 10.00 -19.40
CA LEU A 649 -17.66 9.24 -18.19
C LEU A 649 -16.26 9.57 -17.68
N ARG A 650 -15.34 9.99 -18.56
CA ARG A 650 -14.00 10.44 -18.16
C ARG A 650 -14.08 11.67 -17.25
N CYS A 651 -14.98 12.61 -17.56
CA CYS A 651 -15.22 13.80 -16.73
C CYS A 651 -15.79 13.42 -15.36
N LEU A 652 -16.70 12.45 -15.32
CA LEU A 652 -17.30 11.96 -14.06
C LEU A 652 -16.32 11.19 -13.19
N ASN A 653 -15.41 10.42 -13.80
CA ASN A 653 -14.40 9.65 -13.09
C ASN A 653 -13.40 10.56 -12.32
N TRP A 654 -13.14 11.77 -12.83
CA TRP A 654 -12.38 12.79 -12.09
C TRP A 654 -13.09 13.17 -10.78
N MET A 655 -14.40 13.43 -10.84
CA MET A 655 -15.17 13.96 -9.72
C MET A 655 -15.54 12.95 -8.62
N ARG A 656 -15.37 11.65 -8.87
CA ARG A 656 -15.62 10.57 -7.89
C ARG A 656 -17.01 10.66 -7.22
N PRO A 657 -18.11 10.55 -7.99
CA PRO A 657 -19.43 10.48 -7.39
C PRO A 657 -19.50 9.31 -6.40
N SER A 658 -20.17 9.50 -5.27
CA SER A 658 -20.49 8.41 -4.34
C SER A 658 -21.55 7.45 -4.92
N SER A 659 -22.30 7.90 -5.92
CA SER A 659 -23.28 7.12 -6.65
C SER A 659 -22.63 6.16 -7.64
N LEU A 660 -23.16 4.96 -7.77
CA LEU A 660 -22.78 4.02 -8.83
C LEU A 660 -23.15 4.60 -10.20
N ILE A 661 -22.25 4.58 -11.16
CA ILE A 661 -22.55 5.01 -12.53
C ILE A 661 -22.90 3.79 -13.36
N ILE A 662 -24.15 3.71 -13.83
CA ILE A 662 -24.58 2.70 -14.81
C ILE A 662 -24.56 3.34 -16.18
N THR A 663 -23.74 2.82 -17.09
CA THR A 663 -23.65 3.33 -18.45
C THR A 663 -24.19 2.32 -19.44
N VAL A 664 -24.93 2.78 -20.45
CA VAL A 664 -25.56 1.90 -21.44
C VAL A 664 -25.07 2.26 -22.83
N SER A 665 -24.52 1.28 -23.54
CA SER A 665 -24.04 1.42 -24.91
C SER A 665 -24.61 0.31 -25.79
N THR A 666 -24.72 0.55 -27.09
CA THR A 666 -25.02 -0.49 -28.10
C THR A 666 -23.73 -1.09 -28.70
N ASN A 667 -22.58 -0.45 -28.49
CA ASN A 667 -21.28 -0.95 -28.93
C ASN A 667 -20.61 -1.78 -27.81
N VAL A 668 -20.35 -3.06 -28.11
CA VAL A 668 -19.72 -4.02 -27.20
C VAL A 668 -18.29 -3.64 -26.80
N GLN A 669 -17.49 -3.08 -27.71
CA GLN A 669 -16.11 -2.67 -27.43
C GLN A 669 -16.08 -1.51 -26.44
N VAL A 670 -16.99 -0.55 -26.60
CA VAL A 670 -17.13 0.58 -25.68
C VAL A 670 -17.52 0.07 -24.29
N THR A 671 -18.49 -0.84 -24.20
CA THR A 671 -18.91 -1.45 -22.92
C THR A 671 -17.75 -2.15 -22.22
N ARG A 672 -16.95 -2.93 -22.95
CA ARG A 672 -15.78 -3.64 -22.39
C ARG A 672 -14.71 -2.66 -21.92
N ARG A 673 -14.32 -1.69 -22.74
CA ARG A 673 -13.30 -0.68 -22.41
C ARG A 673 -13.67 0.15 -21.17
N LEU A 674 -14.95 0.40 -20.95
CA LEU A 674 -15.43 1.19 -19.81
C LEU A 674 -15.27 0.50 -18.45
N ILE A 675 -15.03 -0.82 -18.42
CA ILE A 675 -14.69 -1.57 -17.19
C ILE A 675 -13.38 -1.06 -16.56
N ALA A 676 -12.48 -0.52 -17.38
CA ALA A 676 -11.21 0.01 -16.90
C ALA A 676 -11.37 1.23 -15.95
N TYR A 677 -12.55 1.84 -15.92
CA TYR A 677 -12.80 3.04 -15.13
C TYR A 677 -13.52 2.69 -13.83
N ARG A 678 -13.11 3.37 -12.75
CA ARG A 678 -13.65 3.15 -11.41
C ARG A 678 -15.14 3.52 -11.33
N SER A 679 -15.90 2.75 -10.55
CA SER A 679 -17.31 3.02 -10.22
C SER A 679 -18.27 3.06 -11.42
N ILE A 680 -17.82 2.57 -12.58
CA ILE A 680 -18.61 2.49 -13.81
C ILE A 680 -19.03 1.04 -14.03
N MET A 681 -20.34 0.83 -14.13
CA MET A 681 -20.97 -0.43 -14.50
C MET A 681 -21.49 -0.32 -15.93
N PRO A 682 -20.75 -0.82 -16.93
CA PRO A 682 -21.17 -0.74 -18.32
C PRO A 682 -22.11 -1.89 -18.69
N LEU A 683 -23.21 -1.57 -19.36
CA LEU A 683 -24.21 -2.52 -19.83
C LEU A 683 -24.34 -2.43 -21.36
N LEU A 684 -24.40 -3.60 -22.02
CA LEU A 684 -24.73 -3.66 -23.45
C LEU A 684 -26.24 -3.71 -23.65
N TYR A 685 -26.76 -2.77 -24.41
CA TYR A 685 -28.15 -2.78 -24.85
C TYR A 685 -28.28 -3.52 -26.19
N THR A 686 -28.99 -4.65 -26.16
CA THR A 686 -29.31 -5.48 -27.34
C THR A 686 -30.79 -5.43 -27.72
N GLY A 687 -31.55 -4.51 -27.13
CA GLY A 687 -32.97 -4.34 -27.39
C GLY A 687 -33.27 -3.65 -28.72
N TYR A 688 -34.55 -3.48 -29.01
CA TYR A 688 -35.04 -2.89 -30.26
C TYR A 688 -34.55 -1.44 -30.45
N GLN A 689 -34.04 -1.14 -31.64
CA GLN A 689 -33.58 0.21 -32.00
C GLN A 689 -34.75 0.99 -32.61
N HIS A 690 -35.30 1.93 -31.84
CA HIS A 690 -36.36 2.82 -32.31
C HIS A 690 -35.82 3.82 -33.35
N SER A 691 -36.62 4.11 -34.37
CA SER A 691 -36.33 5.15 -35.37
C SER A 691 -36.29 6.56 -34.74
N ASN A 692 -37.15 6.81 -33.75
CA ASN A 692 -37.10 8.03 -32.96
C ASN A 692 -35.97 7.95 -31.93
N TRP A 693 -35.04 8.89 -32.02
CA TRP A 693 -33.88 8.98 -31.13
C TRP A 693 -34.24 9.07 -29.64
N GLN A 694 -35.27 9.85 -29.30
CA GLN A 694 -35.67 10.05 -27.90
C GLN A 694 -36.20 8.76 -27.28
N LEU A 695 -37.06 8.03 -28.00
CA LEU A 695 -37.52 6.71 -27.57
C LEU A 695 -36.34 5.74 -27.39
N ASN A 696 -35.32 5.83 -28.23
CA ASN A 696 -34.13 5.00 -28.16
C ASN A 696 -33.24 5.33 -26.95
N VAL A 697 -33.17 6.60 -26.53
CA VAL A 697 -32.54 7.02 -25.27
C VAL A 697 -33.33 6.54 -24.06
N GLU A 698 -34.66 6.73 -24.06
CA GLU A 698 -35.55 6.30 -22.98
C GLU A 698 -35.53 4.78 -22.79
N ALA A 699 -35.55 4.00 -23.87
CA ALA A 699 -35.45 2.54 -23.81
C ALA A 699 -34.13 2.07 -23.14
N ARG A 700 -33.02 2.75 -23.39
CA ARG A 700 -31.73 2.45 -22.74
C ARG A 700 -31.72 2.80 -21.26
N ILE A 701 -32.34 3.93 -20.88
CA ILE A 701 -32.48 4.33 -19.47
C ILE A 701 -33.35 3.32 -18.73
N PHE A 702 -34.48 2.94 -19.33
CA PHE A 702 -35.38 1.95 -18.78
C PHE A 702 -34.70 0.60 -18.58
N PHE A 703 -33.93 0.14 -19.58
CA PHE A 703 -33.12 -1.08 -19.46
C PHE A 703 -32.13 -1.04 -18.28
N ALA A 704 -31.42 0.08 -18.09
CA ALA A 704 -30.54 0.25 -16.93
C ALA A 704 -31.31 0.26 -15.60
N LEU A 705 -32.48 0.89 -15.56
CA LEU A 705 -33.34 0.92 -14.38
C LEU A 705 -33.81 -0.49 -14.01
N GLU A 706 -34.32 -1.27 -14.96
CA GLU A 706 -34.72 -2.66 -14.74
C GLU A 706 -33.56 -3.50 -14.21
N TYR A 707 -32.38 -3.35 -14.83
CA TYR A 707 -31.17 -4.06 -14.41
C TYR A 707 -30.81 -3.74 -12.94
N ALA A 708 -30.82 -2.45 -12.59
CA ALA A 708 -30.53 -1.99 -11.24
C ALA A 708 -31.54 -2.49 -10.20
N VAL A 709 -32.85 -2.53 -10.53
CA VAL A 709 -33.89 -3.05 -9.63
C VAL A 709 -33.80 -4.57 -9.48
N LYS A 710 -33.54 -5.31 -10.56
CA LYS A 710 -33.33 -6.78 -10.50
C LYS A 710 -32.17 -7.15 -9.56
N ARG A 711 -31.08 -6.38 -9.62
CA ARG A 711 -29.89 -6.53 -8.76
C ARG A 711 -30.02 -5.92 -7.37
N SER A 712 -31.18 -5.33 -7.03
CA SER A 712 -31.42 -4.64 -5.75
C SER A 712 -30.49 -3.44 -5.49
N TRP A 713 -29.92 -2.83 -6.54
CA TRP A 713 -29.14 -1.59 -6.44
C TRP A 713 -30.03 -0.36 -6.29
N LEU A 714 -31.24 -0.45 -6.84
CA LEU A 714 -32.32 0.52 -6.68
C LEU A 714 -33.58 -0.18 -6.16
N VAL A 715 -34.30 0.50 -5.26
CA VAL A 715 -35.60 0.05 -4.75
C VAL A 715 -36.68 1.08 -5.09
N TYR A 716 -37.94 0.67 -5.11
CA TYR A 716 -39.08 1.58 -5.31
C TYR A 716 -38.99 2.80 -4.40
N GLY A 717 -39.14 4.00 -4.97
CA GLY A 717 -39.01 5.27 -4.27
C GLY A 717 -37.59 5.84 -4.16
N ASP A 718 -36.54 5.05 -4.45
CA ASP A 718 -35.17 5.57 -4.50
C ASP A 718 -35.03 6.67 -5.56
N THR A 719 -34.13 7.60 -5.32
CA THR A 719 -33.79 8.65 -6.29
C THR A 719 -32.63 8.20 -7.17
N TYR A 720 -32.77 8.38 -8.48
CA TYR A 720 -31.70 8.18 -9.46
C TYR A 720 -31.62 9.37 -10.41
N ILE A 721 -30.47 9.55 -11.03
CA ILE A 721 -30.21 10.67 -11.94
C ILE A 721 -29.86 10.13 -13.32
N THR A 722 -30.26 10.86 -14.36
CA THR A 722 -29.82 10.58 -15.73
C THR A 722 -29.01 11.74 -16.26
N LEU A 723 -27.84 11.46 -16.84
CA LEU A 723 -27.06 12.41 -17.63
C LEU A 723 -27.10 11.96 -19.09
N GLN A 724 -27.67 12.79 -19.95
CA GLN A 724 -27.92 12.45 -21.34
C GLN A 724 -27.77 13.65 -22.26
N ARG A 725 -27.78 13.39 -23.57
CA ARG A 725 -27.96 14.43 -24.58
C ARG A 725 -29.44 14.87 -24.55
N CYS A 726 -29.69 16.14 -24.82
CA CYS A 726 -31.04 16.69 -24.99
C CYS A 726 -31.62 16.31 -26.35
N SER A 727 -30.78 16.28 -27.38
CA SER A 727 -31.15 15.99 -28.76
C SER A 727 -30.05 15.23 -29.50
N ASP A 728 -30.37 14.67 -30.66
CA ASP A 728 -29.36 13.98 -31.48
C ASP A 728 -28.35 14.92 -32.15
N SER A 729 -28.59 16.23 -32.15
CA SER A 729 -27.60 17.21 -32.62
C SER A 729 -26.63 17.65 -31.52
N SER A 730 -26.95 17.42 -30.23
CA SER A 730 -26.08 17.83 -29.11
C SER A 730 -24.75 17.08 -29.16
N ALA A 731 -23.61 17.75 -29.19
CA ALA A 731 -22.29 17.08 -29.28
C ALA A 731 -21.86 16.37 -27.98
N PHE A 732 -22.48 16.69 -26.85
CA PHE A 732 -22.16 16.18 -25.51
C PHE A 732 -23.43 16.04 -24.67
N CYS A 733 -23.31 15.46 -23.47
CA CYS A 733 -24.42 15.38 -22.52
C CYS A 733 -24.66 16.75 -21.88
N ASP A 734 -25.79 17.36 -22.20
CA ASP A 734 -26.21 18.71 -21.84
C ASP A 734 -27.51 18.72 -21.00
N MET A 735 -28.03 17.54 -20.64
CA MET A 735 -29.27 17.39 -19.87
C MET A 735 -29.08 16.48 -18.66
N VAL A 736 -29.41 17.02 -17.47
CA VAL A 736 -29.50 16.27 -16.21
C VAL A 736 -30.97 16.19 -15.79
N ARG A 737 -31.46 15.00 -15.44
CA ARG A 737 -32.80 14.81 -14.88
C ARG A 737 -32.75 14.00 -13.60
N ILE A 738 -33.63 14.36 -12.66
CA ILE A 738 -33.82 13.66 -11.38
C ILE A 738 -35.09 12.82 -11.51
N TRP A 739 -35.01 11.57 -11.11
CA TRP A 739 -36.11 10.62 -11.21
C TRP A 739 -36.33 9.90 -9.88
N LYS A 740 -37.51 9.33 -9.72
CA LYS A 740 -37.81 8.35 -8.68
C LYS A 740 -38.11 7.00 -9.31
N VAL A 741 -37.62 5.94 -8.69
CA VAL A 741 -37.92 4.57 -9.12
C VAL A 741 -39.41 4.31 -8.93
N SER A 742 -40.11 4.07 -10.03
CA SER A 742 -41.56 3.80 -10.07
C SER A 742 -41.91 2.32 -10.19
N ILE A 743 -40.91 1.45 -10.39
CA ILE A 743 -41.11 0.02 -10.67
C ILE A 743 -40.63 -0.78 -9.45
N SER A 744 -41.43 -1.77 -9.04
CA SER A 744 -41.06 -2.68 -7.95
C SER A 744 -40.41 -3.95 -8.50
N LYS A 745 -39.55 -4.61 -7.71
CA LYS A 745 -38.95 -5.90 -8.09
C LYS A 745 -40.01 -6.97 -8.37
N LYS A 746 -41.14 -6.94 -7.65
CA LYS A 746 -42.28 -7.84 -7.85
C LYS A 746 -42.93 -7.64 -9.22
N ALA A 747 -43.12 -6.39 -9.64
CA ALA A 747 -43.67 -6.03 -10.94
C ALA A 747 -42.74 -6.28 -12.15
N LEU A 748 -41.49 -6.68 -11.92
CA LEU A 748 -40.56 -7.12 -12.98
C LEU A 748 -40.52 -8.65 -13.14
N VAL A 749 -41.03 -9.37 -12.12
CA VAL A 749 -41.07 -10.84 -12.07
C VAL A 749 -42.45 -11.35 -12.50
N GLU A 750 -43.50 -10.61 -12.14
CA GLU A 750 -44.86 -10.69 -12.73
C GLU A 750 -44.86 -10.13 -14.15
#